data_AF-A0A8H6XID6-F1
#
_entry.id   AF-A0A8H6XID6-F1
#
_cell.length_a   1.000
_cell.length_b   1.000
_cell.length_c   1.000
_cell.angle_alpha   90.00
_cell.angle_beta   90.00
_cell.angle_gamma   90.00
#
_symmetry.space_group_name_H-M   'P 1'
#
loop_
_entity.id
_entity.type
_entity.pdbx_description
1 polymer ?
#
loop_
_entity_poly.entity_id
_entity_poly.type
_entity_poly.pdbx_seq_one_letter_code
_entity_poly.pdbx_strand_id
1 'polypeptide(L)'
;MRPGLPGSQTTRGERTSSFFIHPEQYFSDKQPSTLDFDPICLQTPPVSVIRALANAITDSKVPSDTCSIACPHLPGNRNTYPLYLLSFWAELLSLRTIRQSWLSTVQCLQSRVKNNDSDVLSKEILEKIQVLPWDSRLRGFTNRNALADLSSYCNRSWLRAPHIDQMLELLEAEGLDLEDNGIRLLPCDHAERIMDLYGNKTKSYLFDPQYLDLRNLGAEFATGGHKKLCTIANIHNDHWVALVVDFVAETVHYGDSFGEGFNASLRGAYDWWIEQHTDKNFTWSRHLQDHLPHQPLHQTCRFTPPMKGKVKRGPTDRAVSSPPPSPVKKRPAVDKEKRVAASTRGLREIAGGQEPTGLLKYMKKETAEQREARVRKEQELREEHAEKRREEELQKARDVVVRADEKRVGAAARKRKQRAHIYEVEVEAGIRNSDFTLKKRLKVYPNLVDTGVTLNMPELTRPAPAIEKAFKEKHRTHNSGRKPTAKSKPKVKHNWKNPAYFAQIDLAARITSDCNGLSVTRIVNYLQAFSLCVVREWNLSYESLTSPAIRARLRKEREDNTLFWNELQTKRGTDYAPSEDEPAPEDEMPRIELGEDDGIDDSDISPKTLIADILGKKPRKSCRVVEKKSGRVVLCGRCRERG
;
A
#
# COMPACT_ATOMS: atom_id res chain seq x y z
N MET A 1 -57.06 -20.86 -58.14
CA MET A 1 -57.44 -20.37 -56.80
C MET A 1 -56.66 -21.13 -55.75
N ARG A 2 -55.74 -20.47 -55.03
CA ARG A 2 -55.07 -20.95 -53.81
C ARG A 2 -55.11 -19.80 -52.79
N PRO A 3 -55.35 -20.07 -51.50
CA PRO A 3 -55.52 -19.02 -50.51
C PRO A 3 -54.15 -18.45 -50.09
N GLY A 4 -54.08 -17.13 -50.00
CA GLY A 4 -52.89 -16.37 -49.62
C GLY A 4 -52.57 -16.51 -48.13
N LEU A 5 -51.28 -16.69 -47.83
CA LEU A 5 -50.72 -16.64 -46.49
C LEU A 5 -50.67 -15.18 -45.99
N PRO A 6 -50.96 -14.91 -44.71
CA PRO A 6 -50.92 -13.57 -44.15
C PRO A 6 -49.46 -13.11 -43.96
N GLY A 7 -49.21 -11.85 -44.33
CA GLY A 7 -47.90 -11.21 -44.23
C GLY A 7 -47.39 -11.12 -42.80
N SER A 8 -46.13 -11.52 -42.63
CA SER A 8 -45.31 -11.28 -41.44
C SER A 8 -45.18 -9.77 -41.18
N GLN A 9 -45.87 -9.27 -40.16
CA GLN A 9 -45.59 -7.96 -39.60
C GLN A 9 -44.31 -8.06 -38.77
N THR A 10 -43.24 -7.45 -39.28
CA THR A 10 -42.02 -7.21 -38.53
C THR A 10 -42.33 -6.18 -37.43
N THR A 11 -42.33 -6.63 -36.18
CA THR A 11 -42.45 -5.76 -35.01
C THR A 11 -41.26 -4.80 -34.98
N ARG A 12 -41.55 -3.54 -35.24
CA ARG A 12 -40.62 -2.41 -35.15
C ARG A 12 -40.17 -2.36 -33.68
N GLY A 13 -38.92 -2.74 -33.41
CA GLY A 13 -38.35 -2.70 -32.07
C GLY A 13 -38.59 -1.34 -31.43
N GLU A 14 -39.42 -1.31 -30.39
CA GLU A 14 -39.60 -0.15 -29.54
C GLU A 14 -38.22 0.27 -29.07
N ARG A 15 -37.78 1.45 -29.53
CA ARG A 15 -36.61 2.11 -28.97
C ARG A 15 -36.92 2.23 -27.49
N THR A 16 -36.20 1.50 -26.66
CA THR A 16 -36.18 1.72 -25.22
C THR A 16 -35.82 3.18 -25.04
N SER A 17 -36.85 4.02 -24.82
CA SER A 17 -36.67 5.42 -24.49
C SER A 17 -35.75 5.38 -23.28
N SER A 18 -34.53 5.87 -23.43
CA SER A 18 -33.61 5.96 -22.31
C SER A 18 -34.30 6.87 -21.31
N PHE A 19 -34.90 6.27 -20.28
CA PHE A 19 -35.51 6.99 -19.19
C PHE A 19 -34.39 7.82 -18.55
N PHE A 20 -34.27 9.08 -18.99
CA PHE A 20 -33.42 10.07 -18.36
C PHE A 20 -34.13 10.44 -17.07
N ILE A 21 -33.85 9.66 -16.02
CA ILE A 21 -34.35 10.00 -14.69
C ILE A 21 -33.49 11.14 -14.17
N HIS A 22 -34.12 12.28 -13.89
CA HIS A 22 -33.45 13.43 -13.32
C HIS A 22 -33.05 13.14 -11.87
N PRO A 23 -31.81 13.44 -11.44
CA PRO A 23 -31.35 13.25 -10.06
C PRO A 23 -32.30 13.84 -9.02
N GLU A 24 -32.94 14.97 -9.33
CA GLU A 24 -33.91 15.67 -8.49
C GLU A 24 -35.10 14.78 -8.06
N GLN A 25 -35.50 13.81 -8.89
CA GLN A 25 -36.62 12.92 -8.58
C GLN A 25 -36.29 11.85 -7.52
N TYR A 26 -35.01 11.67 -7.23
CA TYR A 26 -34.54 10.76 -6.19
C TYR A 26 -34.38 11.45 -4.85
N PHE A 27 -34.37 12.78 -4.79
CA PHE A 27 -34.20 13.50 -3.52
C PHE A 27 -35.57 13.94 -2.99
N SER A 28 -35.75 13.82 -1.68
CA SER A 28 -36.98 14.21 -0.99
C SER A 28 -36.65 15.01 0.27
N ASP A 29 -37.36 16.10 0.46
CA ASP A 29 -37.36 16.95 1.66
C ASP A 29 -37.99 16.24 2.88
N LYS A 30 -38.89 15.29 2.62
CA LYS A 30 -39.52 14.47 3.67
C LYS A 30 -38.49 13.60 4.40
N GLN A 31 -38.75 13.34 5.68
CA GLN A 31 -38.03 12.32 6.44
C GLN A 31 -38.19 10.92 5.79
N PRO A 32 -37.22 9.99 5.97
CA PRO A 32 -37.35 8.62 5.49
C PRO A 32 -38.60 7.95 6.05
N SER A 33 -39.46 7.42 5.18
CA SER A 33 -40.68 6.70 5.60
C SER A 33 -40.38 5.33 6.19
N THR A 34 -39.20 4.78 5.90
CA THR A 34 -38.78 3.46 6.37
C THR A 34 -37.32 3.52 6.80
N LEU A 35 -37.08 3.30 8.10
CA LEU A 35 -35.73 3.16 8.66
C LEU A 35 -35.29 1.70 8.74
N ASP A 36 -36.26 0.79 8.90
CA ASP A 36 -36.02 -0.66 8.96
C ASP A 36 -36.23 -1.28 7.58
N PHE A 37 -35.16 -1.33 6.80
CA PHE A 37 -35.14 -1.98 5.50
C PHE A 37 -33.80 -2.70 5.29
N ASP A 38 -33.82 -3.82 4.57
CA ASP A 38 -32.60 -4.47 4.12
C ASP A 38 -32.11 -3.82 2.82
N PRO A 39 -30.97 -3.09 2.84
CA PRO A 39 -30.44 -2.45 1.64
C PRO A 39 -30.02 -3.47 0.56
N ILE A 40 -29.78 -4.73 0.92
CA ILE A 40 -29.44 -5.81 -0.02
C ILE A 40 -30.68 -6.22 -0.85
N CYS A 41 -31.87 -6.16 -0.25
CA CYS A 41 -33.12 -6.51 -0.93
C CYS A 41 -33.62 -5.41 -1.88
N LEU A 42 -33.14 -4.16 -1.73
CA LEU A 42 -33.51 -3.07 -2.62
C LEU A 42 -32.80 -3.19 -3.97
N GLN A 43 -33.57 -3.15 -5.06
CA GLN A 43 -32.99 -3.11 -6.40
C GLN A 43 -32.10 -1.87 -6.56
N THR A 44 -30.84 -2.10 -6.90
CA THR A 44 -29.87 -1.03 -7.13
C THR A 44 -30.26 -0.26 -8.40
N PRO A 45 -30.30 1.10 -8.37
CA PRO A 45 -30.49 1.89 -9.58
C PRO A 45 -29.36 1.63 -10.61
N PRO A 46 -29.55 2.00 -11.88
CA PRO A 46 -28.48 1.96 -12.87
C PRO A 46 -27.24 2.75 -12.43
N VAL A 47 -26.05 2.29 -12.87
CA VAL A 47 -24.75 2.93 -12.52
C VAL A 47 -24.73 4.42 -12.88
N SER A 48 -25.33 4.79 -14.01
CA SER A 48 -25.44 6.19 -14.45
C SER A 48 -26.21 7.05 -13.46
N VAL A 49 -27.30 6.51 -12.90
CA VAL A 49 -28.13 7.19 -11.90
C VAL A 49 -27.36 7.37 -10.61
N ILE A 50 -26.74 6.31 -10.07
CA ILE A 50 -25.99 6.39 -8.81
C ILE A 50 -24.85 7.42 -8.90
N ARG A 51 -24.13 7.44 -10.03
CA ARG A 51 -23.09 8.47 -10.28
C ARG A 51 -23.68 9.87 -10.37
N ALA A 52 -24.82 10.04 -11.05
CA ALA A 52 -25.47 11.34 -11.16
C ALA A 52 -25.96 11.85 -9.78
N LEU A 53 -26.49 10.96 -8.93
CA LEU A 53 -26.88 11.28 -7.56
C LEU A 53 -25.68 11.64 -6.69
N ALA A 54 -24.60 10.85 -6.75
CA ALA A 54 -23.37 11.14 -6.01
C ALA A 54 -22.77 12.49 -6.40
N ASN A 55 -22.68 12.77 -7.70
CA ASN A 55 -22.19 14.06 -8.21
C ASN A 55 -23.12 15.22 -7.82
N ALA A 56 -24.44 15.02 -7.81
CA ALA A 56 -25.37 16.07 -7.39
C ALA A 56 -25.13 16.50 -5.93
N ILE A 57 -24.84 15.53 -5.04
CA ILE A 57 -24.47 15.81 -3.64
C ILE A 57 -23.13 16.55 -3.57
N THR A 58 -22.10 16.04 -4.27
CA THR A 58 -20.76 16.66 -4.26
C THR A 58 -20.77 18.08 -4.83
N ASP A 59 -21.54 18.32 -5.89
CA ASP A 59 -21.66 19.64 -6.53
C ASP A 59 -22.56 20.62 -5.76
N SER A 60 -23.11 20.23 -4.60
CA SER A 60 -24.09 21.02 -3.83
C SER A 60 -25.32 21.44 -4.67
N LYS A 61 -25.71 20.63 -5.66
CA LYS A 61 -26.92 20.83 -6.48
C LYS A 61 -28.18 20.31 -5.79
N VAL A 62 -28.00 19.55 -4.72
CA VAL A 62 -29.08 19.01 -3.91
C VAL A 62 -29.58 20.10 -2.95
N PRO A 63 -30.89 20.36 -2.87
CA PRO A 63 -31.46 21.30 -1.91
C PRO A 63 -31.02 21.00 -0.47
N SER A 64 -30.71 22.05 0.30
CA SER A 64 -30.17 21.92 1.67
C SER A 64 -31.13 21.25 2.67
N ASP A 65 -32.42 21.18 2.32
CA ASP A 65 -33.51 20.55 3.07
C ASP A 65 -33.73 19.07 2.72
N THR A 66 -32.92 18.50 1.81
CA THR A 66 -33.03 17.09 1.43
C THR A 66 -32.73 16.18 2.62
N CYS A 67 -33.71 15.38 3.02
CA CYS A 67 -33.61 14.48 4.18
C CYS A 67 -33.60 12.99 3.80
N SER A 68 -34.07 12.64 2.60
CA SER A 68 -34.23 11.25 2.18
C SER A 68 -34.10 11.04 0.67
N ILE A 69 -34.03 9.77 0.27
CA ILE A 69 -33.93 9.31 -1.11
C ILE A 69 -35.21 8.57 -1.49
N ALA A 70 -35.91 9.05 -2.52
CA ALA A 70 -36.96 8.32 -3.20
C ALA A 70 -36.36 7.31 -4.20
N CYS A 71 -37.06 6.20 -4.44
CA CYS A 71 -36.62 5.16 -5.38
C CYS A 71 -37.58 5.03 -6.58
N PRO A 72 -37.67 6.03 -7.47
CA PRO A 72 -38.62 6.02 -8.60
C PRO A 72 -38.38 4.87 -9.59
N HIS A 73 -37.18 4.27 -9.59
CA HIS A 73 -36.89 3.08 -10.41
C HIS A 73 -37.57 1.80 -9.89
N LEU A 74 -38.12 1.81 -8.68
CA LEU A 74 -38.90 0.71 -8.12
C LEU A 74 -40.40 0.97 -8.36
N PRO A 75 -41.05 0.27 -9.31
CA PRO A 75 -42.43 0.53 -9.64
C PRO A 75 -43.35 0.30 -8.43
N GLY A 76 -44.20 1.28 -8.14
CA GLY A 76 -45.13 1.23 -7.01
C GLY A 76 -44.53 1.58 -5.64
N ASN A 77 -43.21 1.79 -5.56
CA ASN A 77 -42.57 2.17 -4.31
C ASN A 77 -42.74 3.67 -4.05
N ARG A 78 -43.51 4.01 -3.01
CA ARG A 78 -43.69 5.39 -2.52
C ARG A 78 -42.84 5.70 -1.29
N ASN A 79 -42.07 4.72 -0.82
CA ASN A 79 -41.25 4.89 0.37
C ASN A 79 -40.03 5.76 0.05
N THR A 80 -39.63 6.53 1.05
CA THR A 80 -38.38 7.27 1.07
C THR A 80 -37.42 6.61 2.04
N TYR A 81 -36.14 6.60 1.68
CA TYR A 81 -35.08 5.92 2.39
C TYR A 81 -34.04 6.91 2.90
N PRO A 82 -33.27 6.58 3.95
CA PRO A 82 -32.19 7.43 4.43
C PRO A 82 -31.14 7.73 3.36
N LEU A 83 -30.52 8.91 3.44
CA LEU A 83 -29.47 9.34 2.50
C LEU A 83 -28.26 8.39 2.44
N TYR A 84 -27.97 7.66 3.53
CA TYR A 84 -26.87 6.68 3.54
C TYR A 84 -27.04 5.56 2.50
N LEU A 85 -28.28 5.32 2.03
CA LEU A 85 -28.56 4.33 0.99
C LEU A 85 -27.78 4.61 -0.30
N LEU A 86 -27.53 5.88 -0.63
CA LEU A 86 -26.70 6.22 -1.78
C LEU A 86 -25.24 5.79 -1.56
N SER A 87 -24.68 6.03 -0.38
CA SER A 87 -23.33 5.58 -0.03
C SER A 87 -23.24 4.06 -0.09
N PHE A 88 -24.26 3.35 0.40
CA PHE A 88 -24.36 1.89 0.27
C PHE A 88 -24.37 1.44 -1.19
N TRP A 89 -25.19 2.05 -2.04
CA TRP A 89 -25.23 1.71 -3.47
C TRP A 89 -23.92 2.03 -4.18
N ALA A 90 -23.27 3.15 -3.87
CA ALA A 90 -21.97 3.51 -4.42
C ALA A 90 -20.91 2.46 -4.05
N GLU A 91 -20.87 2.03 -2.79
CA GLU A 91 -19.97 0.97 -2.32
C GLU A 91 -20.29 -0.37 -2.98
N LEU A 92 -21.57 -0.74 -3.07
CA LEU A 92 -22.01 -1.97 -3.74
C LEU A 92 -21.62 -1.98 -5.23
N LEU A 93 -21.70 -0.84 -5.90
CA LEU A 93 -21.22 -0.71 -7.28
C LEU A 93 -19.71 -0.87 -7.40
N SER A 94 -18.95 -0.30 -6.45
CA SER A 94 -17.50 -0.49 -6.37
C SER A 94 -17.16 -1.97 -6.22
N LEU A 95 -17.79 -2.66 -5.26
CA LEU A 95 -17.62 -4.10 -5.03
C LEU A 95 -18.01 -4.95 -6.24
N ARG A 96 -19.12 -4.63 -6.91
CA ARG A 96 -19.53 -5.32 -8.15
C ARG A 96 -18.51 -5.14 -9.27
N THR A 97 -17.94 -3.94 -9.42
CA THR A 97 -16.93 -3.64 -10.43
C THR A 97 -15.66 -4.43 -10.15
N ILE A 98 -15.20 -4.44 -8.90
CA ILE A 98 -14.06 -5.22 -8.44
C ILE A 98 -14.28 -6.72 -8.71
N ARG A 99 -15.42 -7.27 -8.25
CA ARG A 99 -15.77 -8.67 -8.46
C ARG A 99 -15.83 -9.04 -9.94
N GLN A 100 -16.41 -8.17 -10.77
CA GLN A 100 -16.49 -8.41 -12.22
C GLN A 100 -15.09 -8.43 -12.86
N SER A 101 -14.19 -7.53 -12.47
CA SER A 101 -12.79 -7.54 -12.92
C SER A 101 -12.11 -8.87 -12.55
N TRP A 102 -12.27 -9.30 -11.29
CA TRP A 102 -11.73 -10.56 -10.79
C TRP A 102 -12.24 -11.77 -11.57
N LEU A 103 -13.56 -11.89 -11.74
CA LEU A 103 -14.17 -12.98 -12.50
C LEU A 103 -13.73 -12.99 -13.96
N SER A 104 -13.60 -11.82 -14.58
CA SER A 104 -13.09 -11.70 -15.97
C SER A 104 -11.66 -12.21 -16.08
N THR A 105 -10.83 -11.93 -15.07
CA THR A 105 -9.47 -12.44 -15.00
C THR A 105 -9.43 -13.96 -14.83
N VAL A 106 -10.24 -14.52 -13.92
CA VAL A 106 -10.36 -15.98 -13.75
C VAL A 106 -10.78 -16.64 -15.06
N GLN A 107 -11.77 -16.10 -15.76
CA GLN A 107 -12.23 -16.60 -17.06
C GLN A 107 -11.15 -16.50 -18.15
N CYS A 108 -10.38 -15.41 -18.16
CA CYS A 108 -9.24 -15.23 -19.06
C CYS A 108 -8.17 -16.30 -18.84
N LEU A 109 -7.77 -16.52 -17.59
CA LEU A 109 -6.78 -17.54 -17.22
C LEU A 109 -7.29 -18.95 -17.53
N GLN A 110 -8.54 -19.27 -17.21
CA GLN A 110 -9.17 -20.55 -17.58
C GLN A 110 -9.16 -20.78 -19.10
N SER A 111 -9.47 -19.75 -19.87
CA SER A 111 -9.45 -19.83 -21.33
C SER A 111 -8.02 -20.03 -21.87
N ARG A 112 -7.00 -19.45 -21.23
CA ARG A 112 -5.60 -19.67 -21.60
C ARG A 112 -5.14 -21.09 -21.30
N VAL A 113 -5.42 -21.58 -20.09
CA VAL A 113 -5.10 -22.95 -19.68
C VAL A 113 -5.74 -23.97 -20.63
N LYS A 114 -7.03 -23.79 -20.98
CA LYS A 114 -7.73 -24.67 -21.95
C LYS A 114 -7.17 -24.63 -23.37
N ASN A 115 -6.59 -23.50 -23.79
CA ASN A 115 -6.07 -23.33 -25.15
C ASN A 115 -4.59 -23.70 -25.26
N ASN A 116 -3.88 -23.82 -24.14
CA ASN A 116 -2.45 -24.06 -24.09
C ASN A 116 -2.12 -24.93 -22.87
N ASP A 117 -2.31 -26.24 -23.00
CA ASP A 117 -2.13 -27.21 -21.90
C ASP A 117 -0.71 -27.16 -21.28
N SER A 118 0.29 -26.64 -22.00
CA SER A 118 1.66 -26.47 -21.50
C SER A 118 1.91 -25.17 -20.73
N ASP A 119 0.92 -24.31 -20.54
CA ASP A 119 1.07 -23.05 -19.80
C ASP A 119 0.97 -23.28 -18.28
N VAL A 120 2.02 -23.92 -17.73
CA VAL A 120 2.16 -24.28 -16.31
C VAL A 120 1.91 -23.06 -15.40
N LEU A 121 2.43 -21.91 -15.80
CA LEU A 121 2.27 -20.68 -15.04
C LEU A 121 0.82 -20.19 -15.00
N SER A 122 0.13 -20.12 -16.16
CA SER A 122 -1.28 -19.69 -16.16
C SER A 122 -2.14 -20.60 -15.28
N LYS A 123 -1.79 -21.89 -15.16
CA LYS A 123 -2.44 -22.84 -14.26
C LYS A 123 -2.13 -22.53 -12.80
N GLU A 124 -0.86 -22.31 -12.45
CA GLU A 124 -0.45 -21.97 -11.08
C GLU A 124 -1.08 -20.65 -10.61
N ILE A 125 -1.07 -19.61 -11.45
CA ILE A 125 -1.72 -18.33 -11.16
C ILE A 125 -3.23 -18.52 -10.99
N LEU A 126 -3.87 -19.35 -11.83
CA LEU A 126 -5.29 -19.65 -11.70
C LEU A 126 -5.63 -20.35 -10.38
N GLU A 127 -4.81 -21.32 -9.96
CA GLU A 127 -4.98 -22.00 -8.67
C GLU A 127 -4.86 -21.02 -7.50
N LYS A 128 -3.85 -20.14 -7.54
CA LYS A 128 -3.63 -19.10 -6.51
C LYS A 128 -4.76 -18.06 -6.50
N ILE A 129 -5.16 -17.53 -7.65
CA ILE A 129 -6.20 -16.47 -7.71
C ILE A 129 -7.59 -16.98 -7.33
N GLN A 130 -7.86 -18.29 -7.45
CA GLN A 130 -9.15 -18.86 -7.06
C GLN A 130 -9.33 -19.00 -5.54
N VAL A 131 -8.23 -19.17 -4.78
CA VAL A 131 -8.29 -19.30 -3.32
C VAL A 131 -8.21 -17.96 -2.59
N LEU A 132 -7.80 -16.91 -3.30
CA LEU A 132 -7.59 -15.59 -2.72
C LEU A 132 -8.91 -14.79 -2.55
N PRO A 133 -9.12 -14.12 -1.40
CA PRO A 133 -10.25 -13.22 -1.19
C PRO A 133 -10.06 -11.93 -2.00
N TRP A 134 -10.93 -11.71 -2.98
CA TRP A 134 -10.85 -10.58 -3.93
C TRP A 134 -11.03 -9.20 -3.27
N ASP A 135 -11.68 -9.12 -2.11
CA ASP A 135 -11.95 -7.91 -1.34
C ASP A 135 -10.87 -7.59 -0.29
N SER A 136 -9.85 -8.44 -0.19
CA SER A 136 -8.76 -8.21 0.76
C SER A 136 -7.77 -7.14 0.26
N ARG A 137 -6.88 -6.70 1.16
CA ARG A 137 -5.79 -5.79 0.82
C ARG A 137 -4.50 -6.56 0.61
N LEU A 138 -3.75 -6.18 -0.42
CA LEU A 138 -2.41 -6.72 -0.65
C LEU A 138 -1.49 -6.24 0.49
N ARG A 139 -0.73 -7.18 1.05
CA ARG A 139 0.24 -6.94 2.13
C ARG A 139 1.66 -7.10 1.60
N GLY A 140 2.63 -6.53 2.30
CA GLY A 140 4.05 -6.60 1.92
C GLY A 140 4.53 -5.46 1.03
N PHE A 141 3.65 -4.50 0.70
CA PHE A 141 3.97 -3.31 -0.07
C PHE A 141 3.65 -2.05 0.73
N THR A 142 4.36 -0.97 0.39
CA THR A 142 4.11 0.38 0.92
C THR A 142 2.69 0.81 0.56
N ASN A 143 2.29 0.57 -0.70
CA ASN A 143 0.92 0.81 -1.14
C ASN A 143 0.02 -0.42 -0.92
N ARG A 144 -0.91 -0.32 0.04
CA ARG A 144 -1.87 -1.38 0.42
C ARG A 144 -3.08 -1.40 -0.50
N ASN A 145 -2.83 -1.64 -1.78
CA ASN A 145 -3.85 -1.74 -2.82
C ASN A 145 -4.84 -2.88 -2.55
N ALA A 146 -5.99 -2.84 -3.22
CA ALA A 146 -6.94 -3.94 -3.18
C ALA A 146 -6.31 -5.16 -3.87
N LEU A 147 -6.53 -6.36 -3.33
CA LEU A 147 -6.04 -7.58 -3.95
C LEU A 147 -6.60 -7.74 -5.38
N ALA A 148 -7.80 -7.22 -5.61
CA ALA A 148 -8.41 -7.10 -6.93
C ALA A 148 -7.50 -6.46 -7.99
N ASP A 149 -6.57 -5.60 -7.62
CA ASP A 149 -5.64 -4.98 -8.57
C ASP A 149 -4.69 -6.01 -9.20
N LEU A 150 -4.45 -7.15 -8.54
CA LEU A 150 -3.73 -8.29 -9.14
C LEU A 150 -4.40 -8.79 -10.43
N SER A 151 -5.71 -8.57 -10.57
CA SER A 151 -6.46 -8.95 -11.77
C SER A 151 -5.88 -8.28 -13.03
N SER A 152 -5.32 -7.08 -12.91
CA SER A 152 -4.74 -6.30 -14.01
C SER A 152 -3.50 -6.97 -14.62
N TYR A 153 -2.65 -7.60 -13.80
CA TYR A 153 -1.46 -8.34 -14.30
C TYR A 153 -1.84 -9.53 -15.18
N CYS A 154 -3.02 -10.12 -14.94
CA CYS A 154 -3.45 -11.35 -15.57
C CYS A 154 -4.34 -11.13 -16.81
N ASN A 155 -4.77 -9.90 -17.06
CA ASN A 155 -5.63 -9.56 -18.18
C ASN A 155 -4.91 -8.60 -19.17
N ARG A 156 -5.65 -7.91 -20.03
CA ARG A 156 -5.09 -6.92 -20.99
C ARG A 156 -5.34 -5.48 -20.53
N SER A 157 -5.55 -5.30 -19.23
CA SER A 157 -5.76 -3.97 -18.66
C SER A 157 -4.44 -3.24 -18.56
N TRP A 158 -4.58 -1.93 -18.55
CA TRP A 158 -3.53 -0.96 -18.33
C TRP A 158 -2.96 -1.11 -16.92
N LEU A 159 -1.63 -1.19 -16.81
CA LEU A 159 -0.97 -1.02 -15.52
C LEU A 159 -1.13 0.42 -15.07
N ARG A 160 -1.52 0.59 -13.81
CA ARG A 160 -1.62 1.88 -13.11
C ARG A 160 -0.38 2.09 -12.24
N ALA A 161 -0.15 3.32 -11.79
CA ALA A 161 0.93 3.70 -10.86
C ALA A 161 1.15 2.66 -9.74
N PRO A 162 0.12 2.20 -9.01
CA PRO A 162 0.35 1.27 -7.90
C PRO A 162 0.87 -0.10 -8.32
N HIS A 163 0.67 -0.51 -9.58
CA HIS A 163 1.25 -1.74 -10.12
C HIS A 163 2.74 -1.56 -10.45
N ILE A 164 3.09 -0.38 -10.97
CA ILE A 164 4.48 -0.04 -11.28
C ILE A 164 5.29 0.09 -9.98
N ASP A 165 4.72 0.76 -8.97
CA ASP A 165 5.37 0.89 -7.66
C ASP A 165 5.58 -0.49 -7.00
N GLN A 166 4.58 -1.40 -7.08
CA GLN A 166 4.76 -2.78 -6.62
C GLN A 166 5.93 -3.48 -7.33
N MET A 167 6.07 -3.31 -8.65
CA MET A 167 7.20 -3.88 -9.39
C MET A 167 8.54 -3.26 -8.97
N LEU A 168 8.58 -1.96 -8.67
CA LEU A 168 9.78 -1.27 -8.19
C LEU A 168 10.17 -1.72 -6.77
N GLU A 169 9.20 -1.85 -5.87
CA GLU A 169 9.40 -2.38 -4.51
C GLU A 169 9.91 -3.83 -4.55
N LEU A 170 9.43 -4.65 -5.49
CA LEU A 170 9.97 -6.02 -5.65
C LEU A 170 11.40 -6.04 -6.17
N LEU A 171 11.76 -5.13 -7.09
CA LEU A 171 13.14 -5.00 -7.56
C LEU A 171 14.09 -4.57 -6.44
N GLU A 172 13.63 -3.72 -5.53
CA GLU A 172 14.36 -3.33 -4.33
C GLU A 172 14.49 -4.52 -3.35
N ALA A 173 13.40 -5.25 -3.12
CA ALA A 173 13.35 -6.39 -2.20
C ALA A 173 14.13 -7.63 -2.68
N GLU A 174 14.33 -7.81 -3.99
CA GLU A 174 15.13 -8.90 -4.56
C GLU A 174 16.62 -8.83 -4.18
N GLY A 175 17.05 -7.80 -3.43
CA GLY A 175 18.37 -7.76 -2.82
C GLY A 175 19.47 -7.63 -3.85
N LEU A 176 19.22 -6.86 -4.93
CA LEU A 176 20.21 -6.58 -5.97
C LEU A 176 21.32 -5.63 -5.50
N ASP A 177 21.55 -5.50 -4.19
CA ASP A 177 22.50 -4.58 -3.56
C ASP A 177 22.45 -3.19 -4.21
N LEU A 178 21.24 -2.71 -4.55
CA LEU A 178 21.07 -1.50 -5.35
C LEU A 178 21.63 -0.30 -4.61
N GLU A 179 21.35 -0.19 -3.32
CA GLU A 179 21.86 0.87 -2.46
C GLU A 179 23.39 0.82 -2.34
N ASP A 180 23.98 -0.36 -2.17
CA ASP A 180 25.45 -0.55 -2.12
C ASP A 180 26.11 -0.15 -3.45
N ASN A 181 25.40 -0.35 -4.56
CA ASN A 181 25.81 0.12 -5.88
C ASN A 181 25.55 1.62 -6.11
N GLY A 182 25.01 2.33 -5.11
CA GLY A 182 24.63 3.74 -5.19
C GLY A 182 23.44 3.99 -6.12
N ILE A 183 22.59 3.00 -6.35
CA ILE A 183 21.38 3.10 -7.16
C ILE A 183 20.20 3.30 -6.23
N ARG A 184 19.42 4.35 -6.47
CA ARG A 184 18.18 4.60 -5.74
C ARG A 184 16.98 4.47 -6.67
N LEU A 185 16.09 3.54 -6.33
CA LEU A 185 14.79 3.40 -6.98
C LEU A 185 13.80 4.36 -6.34
N LEU A 186 13.01 5.03 -7.17
CA LEU A 186 11.97 5.96 -6.71
C LEU A 186 10.61 5.57 -7.30
N PRO A 187 9.52 5.75 -6.54
CA PRO A 187 8.16 5.51 -7.00
C PRO A 187 7.83 6.34 -8.24
N CYS A 188 6.83 5.90 -9.01
CA CYS A 188 6.51 6.52 -10.30
C CYS A 188 5.91 7.94 -10.18
N ASP A 189 5.36 8.29 -9.02
CA ASP A 189 4.86 9.64 -8.73
C ASP A 189 6.00 10.68 -8.64
N HIS A 190 7.26 10.24 -8.45
CA HIS A 190 8.41 11.13 -8.41
C HIS A 190 8.55 11.96 -9.70
N ALA A 191 8.42 11.32 -10.86
CA ALA A 191 8.50 12.01 -12.14
C ALA A 191 7.32 13.00 -12.34
N GLU A 192 6.12 12.62 -11.89
CA GLU A 192 4.94 13.49 -11.93
C GLU A 192 5.16 14.74 -11.06
N ARG A 193 5.68 14.58 -9.84
CA ARG A 193 6.00 15.69 -8.93
C ARG A 193 7.03 16.66 -9.51
N ILE A 194 8.06 16.16 -10.20
CA ILE A 194 9.06 17.01 -10.89
C ILE A 194 8.41 17.75 -12.07
N MET A 195 7.57 17.08 -12.86
CA MET A 195 6.86 17.72 -13.98
C MET A 195 5.87 18.79 -13.51
N ASP A 196 5.11 18.54 -12.43
CA ASP A 196 4.18 19.50 -11.84
C ASP A 196 4.92 20.73 -11.30
N LEU A 197 6.04 20.51 -10.61
CA LEU A 197 6.93 21.56 -10.14
C LEU A 197 7.50 22.40 -11.30
N TYR A 198 7.87 21.75 -12.41
CA TYR A 198 8.35 22.42 -13.62
C TYR A 198 7.24 23.19 -14.38
N GLY A 199 6.01 22.70 -14.35
CA GLY A 199 4.85 23.45 -14.87
C GLY A 199 4.60 24.71 -14.04
N ASN A 200 4.78 24.59 -12.73
CA ASN A 200 4.61 25.65 -11.76
C ASN A 200 5.94 26.29 -11.37
N LYS A 201 6.79 26.70 -12.33
CA LYS A 201 8.09 27.41 -12.14
C LYS A 201 7.96 28.70 -11.32
N THR A 202 7.56 28.57 -10.07
CA THR A 202 7.57 29.62 -9.08
C THR A 202 8.99 29.67 -8.52
N LYS A 203 9.41 30.86 -8.11
CA LYS A 203 10.66 31.01 -7.34
C LYS A 203 10.60 30.29 -5.98
N SER A 204 9.52 29.55 -5.67
CA SER A 204 9.33 28.91 -4.37
C SER A 204 10.08 27.59 -4.25
N TYR A 205 10.56 26.95 -5.33
CA TYR A 205 11.20 25.63 -5.19
C TYR A 205 12.27 25.56 -4.11
N LEU A 206 13.11 26.58 -3.94
CA LEU A 206 14.17 26.59 -2.92
C LEU A 206 13.65 26.77 -1.49
N PHE A 207 12.49 27.40 -1.32
CA PHE A 207 11.98 27.85 -0.01
C PHE A 207 10.70 27.14 0.42
N ASP A 208 10.02 26.45 -0.49
CA ASP A 208 8.72 25.85 -0.25
C ASP A 208 8.87 24.54 0.54
N PRO A 209 8.28 24.42 1.73
CA PRO A 209 8.38 23.19 2.53
C PRO A 209 7.87 21.94 1.81
N GLN A 210 6.91 22.09 0.87
CA GLN A 210 6.31 20.95 0.16
C GLN A 210 7.30 20.20 -0.76
N TYR A 211 8.43 20.83 -1.11
CA TYR A 211 9.47 20.25 -1.97
C TYR A 211 10.76 19.95 -1.20
N LEU A 212 10.73 19.93 0.13
CA LEU A 212 11.92 19.68 0.96
C LEU A 212 12.53 18.30 0.69
N ASP A 213 11.70 17.28 0.51
CA ASP A 213 12.14 15.92 0.20
C ASP A 213 12.81 15.84 -1.19
N LEU A 214 12.24 16.46 -2.22
CA LEU A 214 12.85 16.55 -3.54
C LEU A 214 14.16 17.35 -3.53
N ARG A 215 14.27 18.35 -2.64
CA ARG A 215 15.50 19.11 -2.45
C ARG A 215 16.59 18.26 -1.80
N ASN A 216 16.26 17.58 -0.71
CA ASN A 216 17.18 16.72 0.01
C ASN A 216 17.68 15.60 -0.91
N LEU A 217 16.76 14.97 -1.66
CA LEU A 217 17.10 13.96 -2.64
C LEU A 217 18.09 14.48 -3.68
N GLY A 218 17.81 15.64 -4.29
CA GLY A 218 18.72 16.23 -5.27
C GLY A 218 20.08 16.61 -4.68
N ALA A 219 20.11 17.10 -3.43
CA ALA A 219 21.34 17.37 -2.71
C ALA A 219 22.15 16.09 -2.43
N GLU A 220 21.50 14.99 -2.07
CA GLU A 220 22.15 13.68 -1.85
C GLU A 220 22.81 13.15 -3.14
N PHE A 221 22.19 13.36 -4.30
CA PHE A 221 22.82 13.04 -5.58
C PHE A 221 23.96 14.00 -5.93
N ALA A 222 23.80 15.29 -5.66
CA ALA A 222 24.83 16.30 -5.93
C ALA A 222 26.08 16.10 -5.07
N THR A 223 25.94 15.62 -3.83
CA THR A 223 27.08 15.28 -2.94
C THR A 223 27.68 13.91 -3.23
N GLY A 224 27.12 13.14 -4.15
CA GLY A 224 27.61 11.81 -4.51
C GLY A 224 27.22 10.71 -3.53
N GLY A 225 26.22 10.93 -2.66
CA GLY A 225 25.65 9.89 -1.79
C GLY A 225 25.01 8.75 -2.59
N HIS A 226 24.50 9.06 -3.78
CA HIS A 226 24.02 8.08 -4.75
C HIS A 226 24.59 8.39 -6.14
N LYS A 227 24.82 7.34 -6.92
CA LYS A 227 25.36 7.38 -8.28
C LYS A 227 24.26 7.47 -9.32
N LYS A 228 23.14 6.77 -9.11
CA LYS A 228 22.05 6.67 -10.10
C LYS A 228 20.67 6.79 -9.46
N LEU A 229 19.80 7.55 -10.10
CA LEU A 229 18.37 7.61 -9.80
C LEU A 229 17.63 6.79 -10.85
N CYS A 230 16.78 5.86 -10.43
CA CYS A 230 15.96 5.04 -11.31
C CYS A 230 14.48 5.25 -10.99
N THR A 231 13.65 5.56 -11.99
CA THR A 231 12.21 5.70 -11.83
C THR A 231 11.47 5.36 -13.13
N ILE A 232 10.14 5.32 -13.07
CA ILE A 232 9.25 5.13 -14.21
C ILE A 232 8.34 6.36 -14.28
N ALA A 233 8.25 7.01 -15.43
CA ALA A 233 7.41 8.18 -15.64
C ALA A 233 6.16 7.84 -16.45
N ASN A 234 5.02 8.42 -16.05
CA ASN A 234 3.78 8.36 -16.82
C ASN A 234 3.65 9.59 -17.73
N ILE A 235 3.75 9.39 -19.03
CA ILE A 235 3.64 10.42 -20.05
C ILE A 235 2.18 10.50 -20.48
N HIS A 236 1.59 11.70 -20.44
CA HIS A 236 0.20 11.98 -20.85
C HIS A 236 -0.89 11.13 -20.16
N ASN A 237 -0.58 10.55 -18.99
CA ASN A 237 -1.42 9.56 -18.32
C ASN A 237 -1.79 8.39 -19.24
N ASP A 238 -0.94 8.12 -20.22
CA ASP A 238 -1.14 7.05 -21.17
C ASP A 238 0.08 6.20 -21.45
N HIS A 239 1.30 6.66 -21.16
CA HIS A 239 2.49 5.95 -21.59
C HIS A 239 3.56 5.85 -20.51
N TRP A 240 3.96 4.62 -20.16
CA TRP A 240 5.02 4.39 -19.18
C TRP A 240 6.39 4.35 -19.85
N VAL A 241 7.31 5.18 -19.35
CA VAL A 241 8.70 5.25 -19.81
C VAL A 241 9.67 5.08 -18.65
N ALA A 242 10.77 4.36 -18.89
CA ALA A 242 11.82 4.19 -17.90
C ALA A 242 12.79 5.36 -17.94
N LEU A 243 13.21 5.84 -16.77
CA LEU A 243 14.15 6.94 -16.64
C LEU A 243 15.25 6.56 -15.66
N VAL A 244 16.51 6.71 -16.10
CA VAL A 244 17.68 6.54 -15.24
C VAL A 244 18.55 7.79 -15.35
N VAL A 245 18.76 8.50 -14.25
CA VAL A 245 19.67 9.64 -14.18
C VAL A 245 20.98 9.16 -13.56
N ASP A 246 22.03 9.06 -14.39
CA ASP A 246 23.37 8.67 -13.96
C ASP A 246 24.20 9.92 -13.67
N PHE A 247 24.40 10.21 -12.37
CA PHE A 247 25.14 11.38 -11.91
C PHE A 247 26.65 11.24 -12.07
N VAL A 248 27.15 10.01 -12.25
CA VAL A 248 28.57 9.74 -12.52
C VAL A 248 28.87 9.97 -14.00
N ALA A 249 28.02 9.44 -14.88
CA ALA A 249 28.16 9.59 -16.32
C ALA A 249 27.58 10.90 -16.87
N GLU A 250 26.95 11.73 -16.02
CA GLU A 250 26.26 12.97 -16.41
C GLU A 250 25.29 12.74 -17.57
N THR A 251 24.55 11.63 -17.50
CA THR A 251 23.69 11.15 -18.58
C THR A 251 22.33 10.75 -18.04
N VAL A 252 21.27 11.18 -18.72
CA VAL A 252 19.90 10.70 -18.50
C VAL A 252 19.59 9.65 -19.56
N HIS A 253 19.41 8.40 -19.13
CA HIS A 253 18.97 7.32 -20.00
C HIS A 253 17.45 7.27 -20.02
N TYR A 254 16.89 7.33 -21.23
CA TYR A 254 15.45 7.28 -21.48
C TYR A 254 15.08 5.99 -22.21
N GLY A 255 14.21 5.20 -21.59
CA GLY A 255 13.73 3.94 -22.12
C GLY A 255 12.26 4.04 -22.53
N ASP A 256 12.01 4.01 -23.83
CA ASP A 256 10.66 4.01 -24.40
C ASP A 256 10.47 2.81 -25.33
N SER A 257 9.54 1.94 -24.98
CA SER A 257 9.19 0.73 -25.74
C SER A 257 8.53 1.01 -27.09
N PHE A 258 8.03 2.22 -27.33
CA PHE A 258 7.42 2.64 -28.59
C PHE A 258 8.39 3.26 -29.59
N GLY A 259 9.65 3.49 -29.22
CA GLY A 259 10.57 4.12 -30.15
C GLY A 259 10.39 5.64 -30.27
N GLU A 260 9.49 6.25 -29.48
CA GLU A 260 9.24 7.69 -29.61
C GLU A 260 10.44 8.50 -29.10
N GLY A 261 10.56 9.73 -29.59
CA GLY A 261 11.59 10.65 -29.13
C GLY A 261 11.37 11.04 -27.67
N PHE A 262 12.38 11.68 -27.07
CA PHE A 262 12.27 12.18 -25.70
C PHE A 262 11.05 13.09 -25.55
N ASN A 263 10.21 12.83 -24.54
CA ASN A 263 9.14 13.75 -24.18
C ASN A 263 9.76 15.10 -23.74
N ALA A 264 9.46 16.17 -24.47
CA ALA A 264 10.08 17.48 -24.26
C ALA A 264 9.77 18.08 -22.88
N SER A 265 8.56 17.82 -22.34
CA SER A 265 8.16 18.29 -21.02
C SER A 265 8.91 17.56 -19.91
N LEU A 266 8.98 16.23 -19.98
CA LEU A 266 9.76 15.42 -19.03
C LEU A 266 11.24 15.83 -19.07
N ARG A 267 11.80 15.97 -20.28
CA ARG A 267 13.18 16.39 -20.47
C ARG A 267 13.46 17.75 -19.85
N GLY A 268 12.65 18.76 -20.20
CA GLY A 268 12.81 20.09 -19.64
C GLY A 268 12.67 20.12 -18.11
N ALA A 269 11.80 19.28 -17.55
CA ALA A 269 11.58 19.19 -16.11
C ALA A 269 12.78 18.61 -15.36
N TYR A 270 13.36 17.51 -15.86
CA TYR A 270 14.54 16.91 -15.26
C TYR A 270 15.80 17.74 -15.48
N ASP A 271 16.00 18.33 -16.67
CA ASP A 271 17.12 19.25 -16.92
C ASP A 271 17.08 20.41 -15.91
N TRP A 272 15.90 21.04 -15.73
CA TRP A 272 15.73 22.12 -14.76
C TRP A 272 15.96 21.67 -13.31
N TRP A 273 15.44 20.51 -12.90
CA TRP A 273 15.60 20.01 -11.54
C TRP A 273 17.06 19.66 -11.23
N ILE A 274 17.77 19.04 -12.18
CA ILE A 274 19.21 18.74 -12.07
C ILE A 274 20.03 20.03 -11.97
N GLU A 275 19.70 21.06 -12.77
CA GLU A 275 20.32 22.39 -12.69
C GLU A 275 20.10 23.09 -11.33
N GLN A 276 19.06 22.74 -10.56
CA GLN A 276 18.87 23.31 -9.23
C GLN A 276 19.86 22.76 -8.20
N HIS A 277 20.48 21.61 -8.47
CA HIS A 277 21.29 20.85 -7.52
C HIS A 277 22.74 20.68 -7.97
N THR A 278 22.98 20.77 -9.27
CA THR A 278 24.30 20.55 -9.87
C THR A 278 24.60 21.66 -10.88
N ASP A 279 25.86 22.06 -10.98
CA ASP A 279 26.34 22.97 -12.03
C ASP A 279 26.68 22.23 -13.34
N LYS A 280 26.21 20.98 -13.47
CA LYS A 280 26.57 20.06 -14.56
C LYS A 280 25.46 19.99 -15.59
N ASN A 281 25.82 19.89 -16.85
CA ASN A 281 24.87 19.69 -17.94
C ASN A 281 24.80 18.21 -18.29
N PHE A 282 23.62 17.62 -18.14
CA PHE A 282 23.43 16.20 -18.43
C PHE A 282 23.10 15.98 -19.91
N THR A 283 23.65 14.91 -20.49
CA THR A 283 23.31 14.49 -21.85
C THR A 283 22.15 13.49 -21.83
N TRP A 284 21.28 13.52 -22.83
CA TRP A 284 20.16 12.56 -22.93
C TRP A 284 20.52 11.45 -23.90
N SER A 285 20.42 10.21 -23.42
CA SER A 285 20.74 9.00 -24.18
C SER A 285 19.53 8.10 -24.33
N ARG A 286 19.37 7.53 -25.53
CA ARG A 286 18.37 6.49 -25.82
C ARG A 286 18.91 5.08 -25.61
N HIS A 287 20.03 4.92 -24.89
CA HIS A 287 20.70 3.63 -24.80
C HIS A 287 19.80 2.49 -24.28
N LEU A 288 18.78 2.79 -23.47
CA LEU A 288 17.79 1.80 -23.06
C LEU A 288 16.97 1.26 -24.25
N GLN A 289 16.69 2.10 -25.26
CA GLN A 289 15.89 1.75 -26.42
C GLN A 289 16.56 0.72 -27.33
N ASP A 290 17.89 0.75 -27.45
CA ASP A 290 18.65 -0.22 -28.25
C ASP A 290 18.60 -1.64 -27.65
N HIS A 291 18.41 -1.73 -26.33
CA HIS A 291 18.30 -3.00 -25.60
C HIS A 291 16.85 -3.43 -25.32
N LEU A 292 15.89 -2.52 -25.50
CA LEU A 292 14.48 -2.82 -25.27
C LEU A 292 13.86 -3.45 -26.53
N PRO A 293 13.26 -4.65 -26.42
CA PRO A 293 12.53 -5.23 -27.54
C PRO A 293 11.36 -4.33 -27.90
N HIS A 294 11.31 -3.86 -29.15
CA HIS A 294 10.21 -3.04 -29.63
C HIS A 294 8.87 -3.76 -29.42
N GLN A 295 7.95 -3.15 -28.69
CA GLN A 295 6.66 -3.75 -28.39
C GLN A 295 5.74 -3.71 -29.63
N PRO A 296 5.29 -4.86 -30.15
CA PRO A 296 4.49 -4.93 -31.38
C PRO A 296 3.02 -4.50 -31.19
N LEU A 297 2.59 -4.20 -29.96
CA LEU A 297 1.20 -3.90 -29.61
C LEU A 297 1.13 -2.66 -28.72
N HIS A 298 0.23 -1.73 -29.02
CA HIS A 298 0.02 -0.54 -28.18
C HIS A 298 -0.50 -0.85 -26.76
N GLN A 299 -1.07 -2.05 -26.53
CA GLN A 299 -1.77 -2.41 -25.29
C GLN A 299 -0.88 -2.66 -24.07
N THR A 300 0.43 -2.60 -24.26
CA THR A 300 1.42 -2.91 -23.24
C THR A 300 1.94 -1.67 -22.53
N CYS A 301 1.85 -0.50 -23.17
CA CYS A 301 2.30 0.78 -22.62
C CYS A 301 1.42 2.02 -22.90
N ARG A 302 0.52 2.08 -23.91
CA ARG A 302 -0.39 3.23 -24.28
C ARG A 302 -1.91 3.25 -23.90
N PHE A 303 -2.38 3.98 -22.88
CA PHE A 303 -3.81 4.19 -22.56
C PHE A 303 -4.58 4.83 -23.72
N THR A 304 -5.78 4.32 -24.00
CA THR A 304 -6.75 5.03 -24.84
C THR A 304 -7.85 5.53 -23.92
N PRO A 305 -8.04 6.86 -23.77
CA PRO A 305 -9.16 7.35 -22.98
C PRO A 305 -10.47 6.82 -23.55
N PRO A 306 -11.49 6.55 -22.70
CA PRO A 306 -12.81 6.18 -23.19
C PRO A 306 -13.24 7.24 -24.19
N MET A 307 -13.52 6.82 -25.43
CA MET A 307 -13.90 7.72 -26.51
C MET A 307 -14.98 8.66 -25.99
N LYS A 308 -14.64 9.94 -25.79
CA LYS A 308 -15.63 10.99 -25.58
C LYS A 308 -16.57 10.87 -26.78
N GLY A 309 -17.80 10.42 -26.54
CA GLY A 309 -18.79 10.25 -27.58
C GLY A 309 -18.80 11.52 -28.42
N LYS A 310 -18.65 11.36 -29.75
CA LYS A 310 -18.71 12.47 -30.69
C LYS A 310 -20.06 13.16 -30.53
N VAL A 311 -20.13 14.19 -29.69
CA VAL A 311 -21.23 15.14 -29.69
C VAL A 311 -21.16 15.83 -31.05
N LYS A 312 -22.10 15.49 -31.93
CA LYS A 312 -22.38 16.25 -33.16
C LYS A 312 -22.66 17.69 -32.73
N ARG A 313 -21.67 18.57 -32.84
CA ARG A 313 -21.90 20.01 -32.78
C ARG A 313 -22.69 20.37 -34.04
N GLY A 314 -23.90 20.86 -33.85
CA GLY A 314 -24.71 21.44 -34.93
C GLY A 314 -24.05 22.71 -35.48
N PRO A 315 -24.48 23.15 -36.68
CA PRO A 315 -23.96 24.34 -37.31
C PRO A 315 -24.56 25.57 -36.64
N THR A 316 -23.74 26.39 -35.98
CA THR A 316 -24.14 27.73 -35.59
C THR A 316 -23.06 28.72 -36.00
N ASP A 317 -23.52 29.66 -36.82
CA ASP A 317 -22.84 30.83 -37.35
C ASP A 317 -22.29 31.75 -36.26
N ARG A 318 -21.08 32.26 -36.50
CA ARG A 318 -20.71 33.69 -36.55
C ARG A 318 -19.21 33.84 -36.27
N ALA A 319 -18.50 34.23 -37.32
CA ALA A 319 -17.14 34.72 -37.24
C ALA A 319 -17.12 36.03 -36.43
N VAL A 320 -16.49 36.00 -35.26
CA VAL A 320 -15.99 37.21 -34.59
C VAL A 320 -14.48 37.17 -34.67
N SER A 321 -13.94 38.09 -35.47
CA SER A 321 -12.53 38.34 -35.69
C SER A 321 -11.84 38.74 -34.38
N SER A 322 -10.85 37.97 -33.95
CA SER A 322 -9.90 38.39 -32.91
C SER A 322 -8.86 39.36 -33.49
N PRO A 323 -8.43 40.39 -32.72
CA PRO A 323 -7.44 41.35 -33.18
C PRO A 323 -6.03 40.73 -33.21
N PRO A 324 -5.12 41.24 -34.06
CA PRO A 324 -3.76 40.72 -34.18
C PRO A 324 -2.93 40.99 -32.92
N PRO A 325 -1.97 40.11 -32.58
CA PRO A 325 -1.11 40.29 -31.42
C PRO A 325 -0.11 41.44 -31.64
N SER A 326 -0.01 42.32 -30.64
CA SER A 326 0.94 43.43 -30.59
C SER A 326 2.40 42.95 -30.64
N PRO A 327 3.32 43.73 -31.26
CA PRO A 327 4.71 43.34 -31.40
C PRO A 327 5.45 43.35 -30.06
N VAL A 328 5.97 42.19 -29.66
CA VAL A 328 6.84 42.03 -28.49
C VAL A 328 8.17 42.73 -28.76
N LYS A 329 8.46 43.79 -27.99
CA LYS A 329 9.75 44.48 -27.99
C LYS A 329 10.86 43.51 -27.56
N LYS A 330 11.74 43.15 -28.50
CA LYS A 330 12.98 42.41 -28.24
C LYS A 330 13.85 43.21 -27.26
N ARG A 331 14.14 42.63 -26.09
CA ARG A 331 15.21 43.14 -25.22
C ARG A 331 16.56 42.91 -25.91
N PRO A 332 17.50 43.89 -25.86
CA PRO A 332 18.82 43.71 -26.43
C PRO A 332 19.55 42.57 -25.71
N ALA A 333 20.06 41.62 -26.49
CA ALA A 333 20.96 40.58 -26.01
C ALA A 333 22.24 41.26 -25.52
N VAL A 334 22.39 41.36 -24.20
CA VAL A 334 23.66 41.74 -23.58
C VAL A 334 24.52 40.47 -23.56
N ASP A 335 25.63 40.52 -24.30
CA ASP A 335 26.64 39.46 -24.42
C ASP A 335 26.97 38.83 -23.06
N LYS A 336 26.53 37.58 -22.85
CA LYS A 336 26.93 36.76 -21.70
C LYS A 336 28.46 36.58 -21.64
N GLU A 337 29.16 36.64 -22.77
CA GLU A 337 30.63 36.57 -22.83
C GLU A 337 31.32 37.71 -22.09
N LYS A 338 30.75 38.93 -22.09
CA LYS A 338 31.35 40.07 -21.37
C LYS A 338 31.26 39.95 -19.85
N ARG A 339 30.28 39.21 -19.32
CA ARG A 339 30.15 38.95 -17.88
C ARG A 339 31.13 37.88 -17.38
N VAL A 340 31.37 36.84 -18.16
CA VAL A 340 32.35 35.79 -17.81
C VAL A 340 33.78 36.32 -17.92
N ALA A 341 34.07 37.16 -18.92
CA ALA A 341 35.36 37.83 -19.07
C ALA A 341 35.66 38.80 -17.91
N ALA A 342 34.66 39.51 -17.38
CA ALA A 342 34.85 40.40 -16.22
C ALA A 342 35.15 39.63 -14.92
N SER A 343 34.49 38.48 -14.69
CA SER A 343 34.72 37.66 -13.50
C SER A 343 36.09 36.94 -13.50
N THR A 344 36.57 36.56 -14.68
CA THR A 344 37.88 35.89 -14.84
C THR A 344 39.04 36.88 -14.81
N ARG A 345 38.83 38.13 -15.22
CA ARG A 345 39.83 39.21 -15.11
C ARG A 345 40.15 39.56 -13.65
N GLY A 346 39.14 39.63 -12.78
CA GLY A 346 39.35 39.90 -11.35
C GLY A 346 40.17 38.82 -10.63
N LEU A 347 40.06 37.55 -11.03
CA LEU A 347 40.88 36.47 -10.46
C LEU A 347 42.32 36.46 -10.97
N ARG A 348 42.56 36.89 -12.23
CA ARG A 348 43.93 37.03 -12.78
C ARG A 348 44.68 38.23 -12.19
N GLU A 349 43.99 39.32 -11.90
CA GLU A 349 44.61 40.50 -11.24
C GLU A 349 45.10 40.18 -9.81
N ILE A 350 44.43 39.28 -9.09
CA ILE A 350 44.86 38.80 -7.77
C ILE A 350 46.11 37.90 -7.86
N ALA A 351 46.27 37.13 -8.94
CA ALA A 351 47.47 36.30 -9.17
C ALA A 351 48.68 37.13 -9.65
N GLY A 352 48.45 38.31 -10.22
CA GLY A 352 49.49 39.22 -10.74
C GLY A 352 50.15 40.14 -9.71
N GLY A 353 49.81 40.02 -8.42
CA GLY A 353 50.45 40.83 -7.36
C GLY A 353 49.97 42.28 -7.26
N GLN A 354 48.87 42.65 -7.93
CA GLN A 354 48.24 43.96 -7.69
C GLN A 354 47.42 43.93 -6.39
N GLU A 355 47.58 44.97 -5.55
CA GLU A 355 46.77 45.09 -4.32
C GLU A 355 45.27 45.13 -4.67
N PRO A 356 44.44 44.29 -4.03
CA PRO A 356 43.00 44.29 -4.27
C PRO A 356 42.40 45.65 -3.88
N THR A 357 41.87 46.36 -4.88
CA THR A 357 41.14 47.62 -4.67
C THR A 357 39.67 47.32 -4.38
N GLY A 358 39.11 47.95 -3.35
CA GLY A 358 37.71 47.80 -2.94
C GLY A 358 37.49 47.11 -1.59
N LEU A 359 36.25 46.68 -1.32
CA LEU A 359 35.79 46.15 -0.03
C LEU A 359 36.60 44.94 0.49
N LEU A 360 37.24 44.22 -0.42
CA LEU A 360 38.13 43.07 -0.14
C LEU A 360 39.44 43.45 0.57
N LYS A 361 39.83 44.73 0.56
CA LYS A 361 41.01 45.23 1.31
C LYS A 361 40.85 45.09 2.83
N TYR A 362 39.61 45.03 3.33
CA TYR A 362 39.31 44.92 4.76
C TYR A 362 39.06 43.49 5.24
N MET A 363 39.01 42.50 4.32
CA MET A 363 38.96 41.10 4.71
C MET A 363 40.37 40.63 5.04
N LYS A 364 40.71 40.62 6.33
CA LYS A 364 41.94 40.00 6.82
C LYS A 364 41.97 38.56 6.31
N LYS A 365 42.99 38.22 5.52
CA LYS A 365 43.24 36.83 5.12
C LYS A 365 43.48 36.04 6.39
N GLU A 366 42.57 35.13 6.68
CA GLU A 366 42.70 34.13 7.72
C GLU A 366 44.02 33.38 7.47
N THR A 367 44.89 33.30 8.49
CA THR A 367 46.16 32.60 8.35
C THR A 367 45.91 31.10 8.17
N ALA A 368 46.86 30.37 7.57
CA ALA A 368 46.73 28.92 7.40
C ALA A 368 46.45 28.21 8.73
N GLU A 369 47.13 28.62 9.81
CA GLU A 369 46.90 28.14 11.18
C GLU A 369 45.47 28.40 11.68
N GLN A 370 44.90 29.58 11.41
CA GLN A 370 43.53 29.90 11.81
C GLN A 370 42.50 29.03 11.07
N ARG A 371 42.76 28.73 9.79
CA ARG A 371 41.91 27.84 8.99
C ARG A 371 41.98 26.41 9.51
N GLU A 372 43.17 25.90 9.80
CA GLU A 372 43.36 24.56 10.39
C GLU A 372 42.70 24.45 11.77
N ALA A 373 42.85 25.47 12.63
CA ALA A 373 42.19 25.53 13.92
C ALA A 373 40.65 25.52 13.80
N ARG A 374 40.10 26.21 12.80
CA ARG A 374 38.65 26.20 12.54
C ARG A 374 38.16 24.83 12.08
N VAL A 375 38.88 24.17 11.16
CA VAL A 375 38.54 22.83 10.67
C VAL A 375 38.57 21.82 11.82
N ARG A 376 39.59 21.88 12.68
CA ARG A 376 39.70 21.01 13.86
C ARG A 376 38.53 21.20 14.82
N LYS A 377 38.17 22.46 15.12
CA LYS A 377 37.03 22.79 15.99
C LYS A 377 35.68 22.34 15.39
N GLU A 378 35.52 22.44 14.08
CA GLU A 378 34.32 21.94 13.39
C GLU A 378 34.24 20.41 13.44
N GLN A 379 35.38 19.73 13.33
CA GLN A 379 35.44 18.27 13.43
C GLN A 379 35.11 17.79 14.85
N GLU A 380 35.65 18.42 15.90
CA GLU A 380 35.31 18.14 17.30
C GLU A 380 33.80 18.33 17.57
N LEU A 381 33.20 19.42 17.06
CA LEU A 381 31.76 19.65 17.16
C LEU A 381 30.92 18.58 16.44
N ARG A 382 31.40 18.06 15.30
CA ARG A 382 30.71 16.98 14.58
C ARG A 382 30.76 15.66 15.34
N GLU A 383 31.89 15.37 15.99
CA GLU A 383 32.08 14.18 16.82
C GLU A 383 31.18 14.24 18.08
N GLU A 384 31.15 15.37 18.78
CA GLU A 384 30.26 15.59 19.94
C GLU A 384 28.78 15.42 19.54
N HIS A 385 28.38 15.96 18.39
CA HIS A 385 27.01 15.85 17.90
C HIS A 385 26.66 14.45 17.38
N ALA A 386 27.66 13.65 16.99
CA ALA A 386 27.48 12.24 16.63
C ALA A 386 27.35 11.36 17.88
N GLU A 387 28.14 11.63 18.92
CA GLU A 387 28.06 10.93 20.21
C GLU A 387 26.72 11.17 20.91
N LYS A 388 26.27 12.44 20.97
CA LYS A 388 24.95 12.77 21.51
C LYS A 388 23.80 12.07 20.79
N ARG A 389 23.90 11.91 19.46
CA ARG A 389 22.90 11.16 18.67
C ARG A 389 22.90 9.67 19.03
N ARG A 390 24.07 9.07 19.25
CA ARG A 390 24.17 7.66 19.69
C ARG A 390 23.58 7.47 21.09
N GLU A 391 23.79 8.39 22.02
CA GLU A 391 23.18 8.34 23.35
C GLU A 391 21.65 8.46 23.29
N GLU A 392 21.13 9.40 22.50
CA GLU A 392 19.70 9.57 22.28
C GLU A 392 19.05 8.32 21.65
N GLU A 393 19.74 7.67 20.71
CA GLU A 393 19.29 6.40 20.11
C GLU A 393 19.29 5.25 21.13
N LEU A 394 20.32 5.16 21.96
CA LEU A 394 20.41 4.14 23.01
C LEU A 394 19.32 4.32 24.08
N GLN A 395 19.01 5.57 24.43
CA GLN A 395 17.91 5.88 25.34
C GLN A 395 16.55 5.54 24.73
N LYS A 396 16.31 5.88 23.46
CA LYS A 396 15.08 5.48 22.75
C LYS A 396 14.92 3.96 22.69
N ALA A 397 16.01 3.22 22.48
CA ALA A 397 15.99 1.76 22.49
C ALA A 397 15.59 1.20 23.86
N ARG A 398 16.11 1.77 24.96
CA ARG A 398 15.72 1.40 26.33
C ARG A 398 14.23 1.66 26.58
N ASP A 399 13.73 2.83 26.21
CA ASP A 399 12.32 3.19 26.40
C ASP A 399 11.36 2.26 25.62
N VAL A 400 11.77 1.79 24.42
CA VAL A 400 11.00 0.82 23.63
C VAL A 400 10.89 -0.53 24.34
N VAL A 401 11.98 -1.01 24.96
CA VAL A 401 11.99 -2.26 25.72
C VAL A 401 11.07 -2.16 26.95
N VAL A 402 11.18 -1.07 27.72
CA VAL A 402 10.33 -0.84 28.90
C VAL A 402 8.85 -0.82 28.53
N ARG A 403 8.46 -0.08 27.48
CA ARG A 403 7.07 -0.05 26.99
C ARG A 403 6.57 -1.40 26.48
N ALA A 404 7.44 -2.22 25.90
CA ALA A 404 7.08 -3.57 25.46
C ALA A 404 6.79 -4.48 26.66
N ASP A 405 7.57 -4.37 27.74
CA ASP A 405 7.35 -5.12 28.97
C ASP A 405 6.08 -4.68 29.72
N GLU A 406 5.82 -3.38 29.83
CA GLU A 406 4.56 -2.86 30.39
C GLU A 406 3.34 -3.41 29.64
N LYS A 407 3.39 -3.45 28.29
CA LYS A 407 2.33 -4.04 27.47
C LYS A 407 2.17 -5.54 27.72
N ARG A 408 3.27 -6.27 27.90
CA ARG A 408 3.27 -7.72 28.19
C ARG A 408 2.64 -8.00 29.55
N VAL A 409 3.04 -7.26 30.59
CA VAL A 409 2.49 -7.37 31.95
C VAL A 409 1.00 -7.00 31.95
N GLY A 410 0.61 -5.89 31.31
CA GLY A 410 -0.78 -5.48 31.20
C GLY A 410 -1.65 -6.48 30.43
N ALA A 411 -1.13 -7.12 29.38
CA ALA A 411 -1.85 -8.16 28.65
C ALA A 411 -2.03 -9.44 29.49
N ALA A 412 -1.01 -9.81 30.28
CA ALA A 412 -1.11 -10.94 31.22
C ALA A 412 -2.16 -10.66 32.31
N ALA A 413 -2.18 -9.46 32.88
CA ALA A 413 -3.17 -9.04 33.87
C ALA A 413 -4.61 -9.09 33.31
N ARG A 414 -4.84 -8.58 32.09
CA ARG A 414 -6.17 -8.66 31.44
C ARG A 414 -6.61 -10.10 31.19
N LYS A 415 -5.71 -10.99 30.75
CA LYS A 415 -6.01 -12.42 30.58
C LYS A 415 -6.35 -13.11 31.91
N ARG A 416 -5.66 -12.76 33.00
CA ARG A 416 -5.98 -13.28 34.34
C ARG A 416 -7.39 -12.84 34.77
N LYS A 417 -7.72 -11.54 34.65
CA LYS A 417 -9.07 -11.01 34.94
C LYS A 417 -10.16 -11.68 34.08
N GLN A 418 -9.90 -11.85 32.77
CA GLN A 418 -10.85 -12.51 31.87
C GLN A 418 -11.10 -13.97 32.26
N ARG A 419 -10.04 -14.72 32.61
CA ARG A 419 -10.19 -16.11 33.08
C ARG A 419 -10.94 -16.20 34.41
N ALA A 420 -10.69 -15.28 35.34
CA ALA A 420 -11.43 -15.19 36.60
C ALA A 420 -12.92 -14.92 36.36
N HIS A 421 -13.25 -13.99 35.46
CA HIS A 421 -14.64 -13.70 35.12
C HIS A 421 -15.35 -14.88 34.42
N ILE A 422 -14.69 -15.54 33.46
CA ILE A 422 -15.25 -16.76 32.84
C ILE A 422 -15.49 -17.83 33.90
N TYR A 423 -14.57 -17.96 34.86
CA TYR A 423 -14.71 -18.91 35.95
C TYR A 423 -15.93 -18.61 36.84
N GLU A 424 -16.13 -17.36 37.25
CA GLU A 424 -17.31 -16.93 38.00
C GLU A 424 -18.61 -17.27 37.25
N VAL A 425 -18.66 -16.96 35.95
CA VAL A 425 -19.82 -17.28 35.09
C VAL A 425 -20.06 -18.79 34.98
N GLU A 426 -19.00 -19.61 34.90
CA GLU A 426 -19.13 -21.08 34.85
C GLU A 426 -19.62 -21.69 36.17
N VAL A 427 -19.27 -21.08 37.31
CA VAL A 427 -19.78 -21.48 38.63
C VAL A 427 -21.24 -21.07 38.80
N GLU A 428 -21.61 -19.83 38.44
CA GLU A 428 -22.99 -19.35 38.47
C GLU A 428 -23.92 -20.16 37.56
N ALA A 429 -23.43 -20.57 36.38
CA ALA A 429 -24.16 -21.42 35.45
C ALA A 429 -24.26 -22.89 35.91
N GLY A 430 -23.63 -23.25 37.04
CA GLY A 430 -23.63 -24.60 37.59
C GLY A 430 -22.84 -25.61 36.76
N ILE A 431 -22.00 -25.15 35.82
CA ILE A 431 -21.14 -25.98 34.96
C ILE A 431 -19.93 -26.49 35.76
N ARG A 432 -19.42 -25.67 36.68
CA ARG A 432 -18.38 -26.04 37.65
C ARG A 432 -18.94 -26.15 39.06
N ASN A 433 -18.28 -26.96 39.88
CA ASN A 433 -18.45 -27.01 41.32
C ASN A 433 -17.70 -25.83 41.98
N SER A 434 -18.04 -25.53 43.24
CA SER A 434 -17.36 -24.51 44.06
C SER A 434 -15.89 -24.84 44.36
N ASP A 435 -15.45 -26.07 44.12
CA ASP A 435 -14.07 -26.54 44.22
C ASP A 435 -13.30 -26.44 42.89
N PHE A 436 -13.82 -25.66 41.93
CA PHE A 436 -13.21 -25.42 40.61
C PHE A 436 -13.21 -26.64 39.67
N THR A 437 -13.73 -27.79 40.08
CA THR A 437 -13.83 -28.97 39.22
C THR A 437 -15.02 -28.85 38.26
N LEU A 438 -14.84 -29.30 37.01
CA LEU A 438 -15.94 -29.41 36.06
C LEU A 438 -16.90 -30.50 36.55
N LYS A 439 -18.20 -30.17 36.67
CA LYS A 439 -19.19 -31.21 36.93
C LYS A 439 -19.17 -32.17 35.75
N LYS A 440 -18.67 -33.39 35.96
CA LYS A 440 -18.77 -34.48 34.99
C LYS A 440 -20.23 -34.58 34.59
N ARG A 441 -20.55 -34.16 33.35
CA ARG A 441 -21.87 -34.38 32.76
C ARG A 441 -22.09 -35.89 32.78
N LEU A 442 -22.86 -36.35 33.76
CA LEU A 442 -23.44 -37.69 33.73
C LEU A 442 -24.18 -37.77 32.40
N LYS A 443 -23.67 -38.60 31.49
CA LYS A 443 -24.36 -38.97 30.25
C LYS A 443 -25.59 -39.79 30.64
N VAL A 444 -26.63 -39.12 31.10
CA VAL A 444 -27.96 -39.71 31.20
C VAL A 444 -28.48 -39.74 29.77
N TYR A 445 -28.18 -40.82 29.05
CA TYR A 445 -28.94 -41.17 27.86
C TYR A 445 -30.33 -41.62 28.32
N PRO A 446 -31.42 -40.98 27.87
CA PRO A 446 -32.75 -41.53 28.09
C PRO A 446 -32.84 -42.83 27.29
N ASN A 447 -33.20 -43.90 27.99
CA ASN A 447 -33.47 -45.24 27.48
C ASN A 447 -34.00 -45.24 26.03
N LEU A 448 -33.16 -45.65 25.08
CA LEU A 448 -33.62 -46.20 23.81
C LEU A 448 -33.25 -47.68 23.76
N VAL A 449 -34.33 -48.45 23.58
CA VAL A 449 -34.41 -49.90 23.60
C VAL A 449 -33.62 -50.51 22.44
N ASP A 450 -32.72 -51.41 22.81
CA ASP A 450 -32.44 -52.71 22.22
C ASP A 450 -32.72 -52.90 20.72
N THR A 451 -31.72 -52.61 19.88
CA THR A 451 -31.47 -53.38 18.66
C THR A 451 -29.97 -53.53 18.48
N GLY A 452 -29.45 -54.75 18.65
CA GLY A 452 -28.05 -55.09 18.47
C GLY A 452 -27.59 -54.87 17.03
N VAL A 453 -26.95 -53.72 16.78
CA VAL A 453 -26.07 -53.48 15.63
C VAL A 453 -24.89 -52.64 16.13
N THR A 454 -23.70 -53.22 16.11
CA THR A 454 -22.45 -52.50 16.40
C THR A 454 -22.11 -51.57 15.22
N LEU A 455 -22.58 -50.33 15.29
CA LEU A 455 -22.22 -49.29 14.32
C LEU A 455 -20.95 -48.55 14.76
N ASN A 456 -19.94 -48.65 13.91
CA ASN A 456 -18.66 -47.97 14.00
C ASN A 456 -18.85 -46.48 13.59
N MET A 457 -18.76 -45.58 14.55
CA MET A 457 -19.12 -44.15 14.44
C MET A 457 -18.19 -43.20 13.62
N PRO A 458 -17.01 -43.59 13.07
CA PRO A 458 -16.22 -42.64 12.26
C PRO A 458 -16.65 -42.45 10.80
N GLU A 459 -17.59 -43.25 10.26
CA GLU A 459 -17.88 -43.22 8.80
C GLU A 459 -19.04 -42.30 8.38
N LEU A 460 -19.86 -41.79 9.31
CA LEU A 460 -21.07 -41.00 8.99
C LEU A 460 -20.83 -39.50 8.73
N THR A 461 -19.59 -39.03 8.82
CA THR A 461 -19.23 -37.62 8.55
C THR A 461 -18.50 -37.39 7.22
N ARG A 462 -18.32 -38.43 6.39
CA ARG A 462 -17.78 -38.26 5.02
C ARG A 462 -18.91 -38.23 3.99
N PRO A 463 -18.93 -37.25 3.06
CA PRO A 463 -19.92 -37.23 1.98
C PRO A 463 -19.73 -38.46 1.09
N ALA A 464 -20.84 -39.14 0.79
CA ALA A 464 -20.86 -40.46 0.19
C ALA A 464 -20.16 -40.52 -1.19
N PRO A 465 -19.41 -41.60 -1.51
CA PRO A 465 -18.76 -41.83 -2.81
C PRO A 465 -19.70 -41.83 -4.03
N ALA A 466 -21.02 -41.92 -3.79
CA ALA A 466 -22.05 -41.90 -4.82
C ALA A 466 -22.17 -40.54 -5.55
N ILE A 467 -21.83 -39.43 -4.87
CA ILE A 467 -21.92 -38.07 -5.46
C ILE A 467 -20.77 -37.83 -6.45
N GLU A 468 -19.59 -38.38 -6.18
CA GLU A 468 -18.41 -38.22 -7.03
C GLU A 468 -18.52 -39.05 -8.33
N LYS A 469 -19.20 -40.20 -8.27
CA LYS A 469 -19.44 -41.06 -9.44
C LYS A 469 -20.50 -40.46 -10.38
N ALA A 470 -21.54 -39.82 -9.83
CA ALA A 470 -22.59 -39.14 -10.61
C ALA A 470 -22.07 -37.89 -11.36
N PHE A 471 -21.00 -37.25 -10.88
CA PHE A 471 -20.39 -36.09 -11.55
C PHE A 471 -19.50 -36.48 -12.75
N LYS A 472 -18.83 -37.65 -12.68
CA LYS A 472 -17.92 -38.12 -13.75
C LYS A 472 -18.66 -38.70 -14.96
N GLU A 473 -19.87 -39.21 -14.77
CA GLU A 473 -20.64 -39.89 -15.83
C GLU A 473 -21.44 -38.92 -16.72
N LYS A 474 -21.76 -37.71 -16.22
CA LYS A 474 -22.54 -36.69 -16.95
C LYS A 474 -21.74 -35.89 -18.00
N HIS A 475 -20.42 -36.03 -18.06
CA HIS A 475 -19.54 -35.24 -18.93
C HIS A 475 -18.93 -35.99 -20.13
N ARG A 476 -19.39 -37.21 -20.44
CA ARG A 476 -19.00 -37.92 -21.66
C ARG A 476 -20.11 -37.84 -22.71
N THR A 477 -20.11 -36.78 -23.54
CA THR A 477 -20.85 -36.81 -24.82
C THR A 477 -20.04 -36.18 -25.96
N HIS A 478 -19.94 -36.96 -27.04
CA HIS A 478 -19.76 -36.63 -28.45
C HIS A 478 -18.56 -35.77 -28.92
N ASN A 479 -17.48 -36.47 -29.25
CA ASN A 479 -16.53 -36.04 -30.29
C ASN A 479 -17.06 -36.42 -31.67
N SER A 480 -17.63 -35.45 -32.41
CA SER A 480 -17.84 -35.57 -33.86
C SER A 480 -16.83 -34.68 -34.59
N GLY A 481 -15.98 -35.33 -35.40
CA GLY A 481 -14.86 -34.70 -36.09
C GLY A 481 -15.25 -33.59 -37.07
N ARG A 482 -14.42 -32.55 -37.12
CA ARG A 482 -14.46 -31.53 -38.18
C ARG A 482 -13.05 -31.30 -38.71
N LYS A 483 -12.90 -31.43 -40.02
CA LYS A 483 -11.63 -31.30 -40.77
C LYS A 483 -11.05 -29.87 -40.64
N PRO A 484 -9.71 -29.72 -40.62
CA PRO A 484 -9.06 -28.43 -40.42
C PRO A 484 -9.03 -27.64 -41.73
N THR A 485 -9.36 -26.35 -41.67
CA THR A 485 -9.01 -25.38 -42.71
C THR A 485 -8.02 -24.37 -42.16
N ALA A 486 -6.94 -24.20 -42.91
CA ALA A 486 -5.79 -23.38 -42.59
C ALA A 486 -6.12 -21.88 -42.56
N LYS A 487 -5.40 -21.16 -41.69
CA LYS A 487 -4.60 -19.95 -41.98
C LYS A 487 -3.96 -19.49 -40.66
N SER A 488 -2.64 -19.63 -40.56
CA SER A 488 -1.86 -19.22 -39.39
C SER A 488 -1.94 -17.71 -39.22
N LYS A 489 -2.51 -17.25 -38.10
CA LYS A 489 -2.41 -15.85 -37.67
C LYS A 489 -1.03 -15.64 -37.01
N PRO A 490 -0.40 -14.47 -37.19
CA PRO A 490 0.90 -14.18 -36.60
C PRO A 490 0.83 -14.30 -35.07
N LYS A 491 1.84 -14.96 -34.49
CA LYS A 491 1.94 -15.17 -33.04
C LYS A 491 2.05 -13.83 -32.32
N VAL A 492 0.98 -13.46 -31.63
CA VAL A 492 0.90 -12.32 -30.72
C VAL A 492 1.89 -12.57 -29.57
N LYS A 493 2.97 -11.80 -29.48
CA LYS A 493 3.90 -11.83 -28.34
C LYS A 493 3.26 -11.03 -27.20
N HIS A 494 3.17 -11.65 -26.02
CA HIS A 494 2.58 -11.05 -24.83
C HIS A 494 3.66 -10.64 -23.82
N ASN A 495 3.45 -9.51 -23.15
CA ASN A 495 4.40 -8.86 -22.22
C ASN A 495 4.86 -9.70 -21.01
N TRP A 496 4.07 -10.69 -20.61
CA TRP A 496 4.35 -11.47 -19.40
C TRP A 496 5.40 -12.55 -19.61
N LYS A 497 6.00 -12.72 -20.80
CA LYS A 497 7.10 -13.69 -21.02
C LYS A 497 8.45 -13.25 -20.44
N ASN A 498 8.52 -12.12 -19.73
CA ASN A 498 9.73 -11.69 -19.05
C ASN A 498 9.89 -12.49 -17.74
N PRO A 499 10.97 -13.29 -17.58
CA PRO A 499 11.22 -14.09 -16.39
C PRO A 499 11.21 -13.31 -15.07
N ALA A 500 11.52 -12.01 -15.10
CA ALA A 500 11.51 -11.13 -13.93
C ALA A 500 10.13 -11.00 -13.27
N TYR A 501 9.04 -10.99 -14.05
CA TYR A 501 7.68 -10.92 -13.50
C TYR A 501 7.24 -12.23 -12.80
N PHE A 502 7.98 -13.33 -12.98
CA PHE A 502 7.64 -14.63 -12.39
C PHE A 502 8.30 -14.87 -11.03
N ALA A 503 9.51 -14.37 -10.81
CA ALA A 503 10.11 -14.34 -9.48
C ALA A 503 9.21 -13.56 -8.50
N GLN A 504 8.63 -12.46 -8.99
CA GLN A 504 7.74 -11.56 -8.29
C GLN A 504 6.42 -12.19 -7.82
N ILE A 505 5.77 -13.02 -8.66
CA ILE A 505 4.50 -13.69 -8.32
C ILE A 505 4.74 -14.94 -7.45
N ASP A 506 5.82 -15.68 -7.68
CA ASP A 506 6.18 -16.83 -6.83
C ASP A 506 6.54 -16.37 -5.40
N LEU A 507 7.28 -15.25 -5.27
CA LEU A 507 7.59 -14.64 -3.98
C LEU A 507 6.34 -14.13 -3.26
N ALA A 508 5.47 -13.37 -3.93
CA ALA A 508 4.22 -12.90 -3.35
C ALA A 508 3.32 -14.07 -2.88
N ALA A 509 3.29 -15.15 -3.66
CA ALA A 509 2.53 -16.34 -3.31
C ALA A 509 3.12 -17.09 -2.12
N ARG A 510 4.46 -17.24 -2.03
CA ARG A 510 5.16 -17.85 -0.88
C ARG A 510 4.96 -17.04 0.40
N ILE A 511 5.01 -15.71 0.29
CA ILE A 511 4.70 -14.81 1.40
C ILE A 511 3.24 -14.98 1.85
N THR A 512 2.29 -15.18 0.94
CA THR A 512 0.88 -15.37 1.29
C THR A 512 0.51 -16.79 1.73
N SER A 513 1.20 -17.84 1.27
CA SER A 513 0.88 -19.24 1.58
C SER A 513 1.47 -19.69 2.92
N ASP A 514 2.61 -19.14 3.33
CA ASP A 514 3.27 -19.53 4.59
C ASP A 514 2.84 -18.69 5.80
N CYS A 515 2.01 -17.67 5.59
CA CYS A 515 1.54 -16.79 6.66
C CYS A 515 0.11 -17.12 7.11
N ASN A 516 -0.09 -18.31 7.69
CA ASN A 516 -1.21 -18.54 8.59
C ASN A 516 -1.01 -17.73 9.89
N GLY A 517 -1.31 -16.43 9.84
CA GLY A 517 -1.69 -15.63 11.01
C GLY A 517 -0.59 -15.21 12.00
N LEU A 518 0.70 -15.26 11.65
CA LEU A 518 1.76 -14.74 12.52
C LEU A 518 2.25 -13.36 12.02
N SER A 519 2.23 -12.36 12.90
CA SER A 519 2.84 -11.06 12.62
C SER A 519 4.36 -11.20 12.53
N VAL A 520 5.02 -10.33 11.77
CA VAL A 520 6.49 -10.22 11.70
C VAL A 520 7.11 -10.19 13.11
N THR A 521 6.46 -9.50 14.06
CA THR A 521 6.86 -9.48 15.47
C THR A 521 6.84 -10.85 16.15
N ARG A 522 5.88 -11.73 15.81
CA ARG A 522 5.87 -13.11 16.31
C ARG A 522 6.95 -13.96 15.66
N ILE A 523 7.24 -13.78 14.37
CA ILE A 523 8.33 -14.49 13.69
C ILE A 523 9.67 -14.13 14.32
N VAL A 524 9.92 -12.83 14.56
CA VAL A 524 11.11 -12.36 15.27
C VAL A 524 11.18 -12.94 16.70
N ASN A 525 10.06 -12.96 17.44
CA ASN A 525 10.03 -13.58 18.77
C ASN A 525 10.22 -15.10 18.76
N TYR A 526 9.76 -15.80 17.71
CA TYR A 526 10.00 -17.24 17.55
C TYR A 526 11.46 -17.51 17.22
N LEU A 527 12.05 -16.75 16.30
CA LEU A 527 13.47 -16.87 15.96
C LEU A 527 14.36 -16.55 17.18
N GLN A 528 13.97 -15.56 17.99
CA GLN A 528 14.66 -15.19 19.23
C GLN A 528 14.46 -16.24 20.35
N ALA A 529 13.30 -16.90 20.42
CA ALA A 529 13.08 -18.01 21.35
C ALA A 529 13.95 -19.23 20.98
N PHE A 530 14.06 -19.56 19.68
CA PHE A 530 14.91 -20.65 19.21
C PHE A 530 16.41 -20.35 19.34
N SER A 531 16.83 -19.08 19.27
CA SER A 531 18.24 -18.70 19.54
C SER A 531 18.66 -18.88 21.00
N LEU A 532 17.71 -18.94 21.93
CA LEU A 532 17.96 -19.19 23.35
C LEU A 532 17.84 -20.68 23.72
N CYS A 533 17.31 -21.51 22.83
CA CYS A 533 17.23 -22.96 23.04
C CYS A 533 18.56 -23.62 22.66
N VAL A 534 19.36 -23.94 23.67
CA VAL A 534 20.54 -24.78 23.55
C VAL A 534 20.22 -26.16 24.10
N VAL A 535 20.40 -27.22 23.29
CA VAL A 535 20.31 -28.60 23.76
C VAL A 535 21.72 -29.19 23.72
N ARG A 536 22.27 -29.49 24.91
CA ARG A 536 23.68 -29.81 25.13
C ARG A 536 24.57 -28.65 24.68
N GLU A 537 25.33 -28.82 23.60
CA GLU A 537 26.20 -27.79 23.00
C GLU A 537 25.62 -27.20 21.70
N TRP A 538 24.41 -27.62 21.30
CA TRP A 538 23.83 -27.23 20.02
C TRP A 538 22.84 -26.09 20.18
N ASN A 539 23.16 -24.96 19.56
CA ASN A 539 22.23 -23.85 19.36
C ASN A 539 21.18 -24.27 18.33
N LEU A 540 19.91 -24.30 18.73
CA LEU A 540 18.78 -24.72 17.88
C LEU A 540 18.16 -23.56 17.07
N SER A 541 18.84 -22.41 16.98
CA SER A 541 18.45 -21.35 16.05
C SER A 541 18.35 -21.87 14.63
N TYR A 542 17.45 -21.26 13.86
CA TYR A 542 17.23 -21.60 12.46
C TYR A 542 18.51 -21.45 11.63
N GLU A 543 19.29 -20.39 11.87
CA GLU A 543 20.57 -20.14 11.18
C GLU A 543 21.61 -21.21 11.51
N SER A 544 21.67 -21.68 12.76
CA SER A 544 22.52 -22.79 13.17
C SER A 544 22.10 -24.07 12.45
N LEU A 545 20.83 -24.48 12.50
CA LEU A 545 20.36 -25.74 11.90
C LEU A 545 20.39 -25.74 10.36
N THR A 546 20.36 -24.57 9.72
CA THR A 546 20.44 -24.45 8.26
C THR A 546 21.84 -24.17 7.72
N SER A 547 22.79 -23.79 8.59
CA SER A 547 24.19 -23.58 8.22
C SER A 547 24.83 -24.83 7.60
N PRO A 548 25.56 -24.69 6.47
CA PRO A 548 26.31 -25.79 5.86
C PRO A 548 27.28 -26.49 6.82
N ALA A 549 27.91 -25.73 7.73
CA ALA A 549 28.89 -26.26 8.69
C ALA A 549 28.23 -27.15 9.75
N ILE A 550 27.08 -26.73 10.28
CA ILE A 550 26.28 -27.52 11.24
C ILE A 550 25.70 -28.76 10.55
N ARG A 551 25.21 -28.65 9.31
CA ARG A 551 24.73 -29.80 8.53
C ARG A 551 25.85 -30.79 8.20
N ALA A 552 27.09 -30.32 8.03
CA ALA A 552 28.24 -31.21 7.87
C ALA A 552 28.60 -31.90 9.20
N ARG A 553 28.58 -31.15 10.32
CA ARG A 553 28.84 -31.69 11.66
C ARG A 553 27.77 -32.69 12.10
N LEU A 554 26.48 -32.44 11.83
CA LEU A 554 25.38 -33.37 12.09
C LEU A 554 25.47 -34.64 11.24
N ARG A 555 25.93 -34.53 9.98
CA ARG A 555 26.21 -35.70 9.13
C ARG A 555 27.35 -36.54 9.70
N LYS A 556 28.40 -35.87 10.19
CA LYS A 556 29.53 -36.53 10.85
C LYS A 556 29.12 -37.20 12.18
N GLU A 557 28.36 -36.52 13.03
CA GLU A 557 27.82 -37.08 14.28
C GLU A 557 26.85 -38.23 14.04
N ARG A 558 26.10 -38.22 12.93
CA ARG A 558 25.27 -39.38 12.53
C ARG A 558 26.11 -40.63 12.29
N GLU A 559 27.33 -40.46 11.77
CA GLU A 559 28.25 -41.56 11.48
C GLU A 559 29.06 -41.95 12.73
N ASP A 560 29.51 -40.96 13.51
CA ASP A 560 30.42 -41.15 14.64
C ASP A 560 29.70 -41.48 15.97
N ASN A 561 28.42 -41.09 16.12
CA ASN A 561 27.68 -41.18 17.39
C ASN A 561 26.28 -41.78 17.19
N THR A 562 26.26 -43.09 16.96
CA THR A 562 25.05 -43.87 16.68
C THR A 562 24.05 -43.84 17.84
N LEU A 563 24.51 -43.69 19.08
CA LEU A 563 23.64 -43.56 20.27
C LEU A 563 22.84 -42.25 20.25
N PHE A 564 23.49 -41.13 19.99
CA PHE A 564 22.82 -39.82 19.88
C PHE A 564 21.81 -39.80 18.72
N TRP A 565 22.16 -40.41 17.59
CA TRP A 565 21.26 -40.46 16.45
C TRP A 565 20.05 -41.37 16.69
N ASN A 566 20.23 -42.49 17.38
CA ASN A 566 19.13 -43.34 17.82
C ASN A 566 18.22 -42.62 18.82
N GLU A 567 18.78 -41.83 19.75
CA GLU A 567 18.01 -40.98 20.68
C GLU A 567 17.12 -39.96 19.93
N LEU A 568 17.65 -39.34 18.86
CA LEU A 568 16.93 -38.40 18.00
C LEU A 568 15.82 -39.05 17.15
N GLN A 569 16.02 -40.31 16.73
CA GLN A 569 15.08 -41.05 15.88
C GLN A 569 14.03 -41.85 16.67
N THR A 570 14.28 -42.14 17.94
CA THR A 570 13.31 -42.80 18.79
C THR A 570 12.12 -41.87 18.95
N LYS A 571 10.97 -42.23 18.34
CA LYS A 571 9.70 -41.54 18.60
C LYS A 571 9.53 -41.48 20.11
N ARG A 572 9.56 -40.29 20.70
CA ARG A 572 9.34 -40.12 22.14
C ARG A 572 8.04 -40.83 22.50
N GLY A 573 8.16 -41.96 23.19
CA GLY A 573 7.05 -42.63 23.81
C GLY A 573 6.39 -41.66 24.79
N THR A 574 5.13 -41.92 25.12
CA THR A 574 4.30 -41.18 26.08
C THR A 574 4.88 -41.13 27.51
N ASP A 575 6.08 -41.66 27.72
CA ASP A 575 6.73 -41.91 29.01
C ASP A 575 7.41 -40.66 29.61
N TYR A 576 7.36 -39.52 28.91
CA TYR A 576 7.79 -38.20 29.42
C TYR A 576 6.62 -37.26 29.70
N ALA A 577 5.40 -37.80 29.85
CA ALA A 577 4.41 -37.07 30.64
C ALA A 577 4.94 -37.03 32.09
N PRO A 578 5.07 -35.85 32.72
CA PRO A 578 5.40 -35.79 34.14
C PRO A 578 4.38 -36.66 34.88
N SER A 579 4.86 -37.51 35.78
CA SER A 579 3.99 -38.35 36.61
C SER A 579 2.94 -37.45 37.26
N GLU A 580 1.65 -37.78 37.12
CA GLU A 580 0.55 -36.98 37.71
C GLU A 580 0.64 -36.86 39.24
N ASP A 581 1.54 -37.63 39.87
CA ASP A 581 1.72 -37.72 41.31
C ASP A 581 2.97 -37.00 41.86
N GLU A 582 3.79 -36.35 41.02
CA GLU A 582 4.89 -35.52 41.55
C GLU A 582 4.47 -34.04 41.62
N PRO A 583 4.34 -33.45 42.83
CA PRO A 583 4.06 -32.02 42.96
C PRO A 583 5.25 -31.24 42.40
N ALA A 584 5.00 -30.48 41.33
CA ALA A 584 5.99 -29.59 40.77
C ALA A 584 6.47 -28.62 41.87
N PRO A 585 7.80 -28.42 42.06
CA PRO A 585 8.29 -27.41 42.97
C PRO A 585 7.77 -26.05 42.50
N GLU A 586 6.85 -25.46 43.25
CA GLU A 586 6.38 -24.11 43.00
C GLU A 586 7.57 -23.17 43.13
N ASP A 587 7.85 -22.40 42.08
CA ASP A 587 8.85 -21.35 42.11
C ASP A 587 8.54 -20.42 43.30
N GLU A 588 9.41 -20.41 44.31
CA GLU A 588 9.35 -19.44 45.41
C GLU A 588 9.43 -18.04 44.81
N MET A 589 8.27 -17.39 44.71
CA MET A 589 8.20 -15.99 44.33
C MET A 589 9.03 -15.17 45.33
N PRO A 590 9.94 -14.29 44.86
CA PRO A 590 10.60 -13.36 45.77
C PRO A 590 9.51 -12.57 46.50
N ARG A 591 9.61 -12.51 47.83
CA ARG A 591 8.78 -11.64 48.67
C ARG A 591 8.94 -10.21 48.17
N ILE A 592 7.99 -9.74 47.38
CA ILE A 592 7.87 -8.33 47.02
C ILE A 592 7.36 -7.65 48.29
N GLU A 593 8.27 -6.97 48.98
CA GLU A 593 7.89 -6.01 50.00
C GLU A 593 6.94 -5.00 49.34
N LEU A 594 5.77 -4.84 49.93
CA LEU A 594 4.71 -3.92 49.53
C LEU A 594 5.28 -2.49 49.50
N GLY A 595 5.79 -2.09 48.35
CA GLY A 595 6.01 -0.70 48.01
C GLY A 595 4.66 -0.01 47.90
N GLU A 596 4.52 1.09 48.63
CA GLU A 596 3.35 1.93 48.79
C GLU A 596 2.61 2.14 47.46
N ASP A 597 1.40 1.57 47.39
CA ASP A 597 0.40 1.89 46.38
C ASP A 597 -0.05 3.33 46.64
N ASP A 598 0.36 4.24 45.76
CA ASP A 598 0.10 5.68 45.85
C ASP A 598 -1.38 6.05 45.71
N GLY A 599 -2.30 5.07 45.60
CA GLY A 599 -3.72 5.27 45.89
C GLY A 599 -4.42 6.30 44.99
N ILE A 600 -3.82 6.61 43.84
CA ILE A 600 -4.40 7.52 42.86
C ILE A 600 -5.44 6.71 42.08
N ASP A 601 -6.69 6.85 42.52
CA ASP A 601 -7.86 6.34 41.82
C ASP A 601 -8.09 7.14 40.53
N ASP A 602 -7.80 6.52 39.40
CA ASP A 602 -7.98 7.07 38.04
C ASP A 602 -9.44 7.46 37.73
N SER A 603 -10.39 7.09 38.60
CA SER A 603 -11.83 7.36 38.46
C SER A 603 -12.20 8.85 38.59
N ASP A 604 -11.33 9.69 39.15
CA ASP A 604 -11.59 11.13 39.35
C ASP A 604 -11.13 12.04 38.19
N ILE A 605 -10.55 11.46 37.12
CA ILE A 605 -10.13 12.23 35.95
C ILE A 605 -11.36 12.58 35.10
N SER A 606 -11.85 13.82 35.21
CA SER A 606 -13.02 14.25 34.42
C SER A 606 -12.77 14.09 32.91
N PRO A 607 -13.75 13.61 32.13
CA PRO A 607 -13.60 13.44 30.68
C PRO A 607 -13.16 14.70 29.92
N LYS A 608 -13.47 15.90 30.45
CA LYS A 608 -13.01 17.17 29.87
C LYS A 608 -11.49 17.34 29.96
N THR A 609 -10.88 16.86 31.03
CA THR A 609 -9.43 16.93 31.26
C THR A 609 -8.70 16.00 30.30
N LEU A 610 -9.24 14.79 30.11
CA LEU A 610 -8.71 13.80 29.17
C LEU A 610 -8.81 14.28 27.71
N ILE A 611 -9.93 14.89 27.33
CA ILE A 611 -10.16 15.41 25.97
C ILE A 611 -9.27 16.63 25.69
N ALA A 612 -9.00 17.49 26.67
CA ALA A 612 -8.10 18.64 26.50
C ALA A 612 -6.65 18.21 26.26
N ASP A 613 -6.21 17.13 26.93
CA ASP A 613 -4.87 16.58 26.82
C ASP A 613 -4.65 15.87 25.47
N ILE A 614 -5.63 15.07 25.03
CA ILE A 614 -5.62 14.41 23.70
C ILE A 614 -5.60 15.43 22.55
N LEU A 615 -6.27 16.57 22.71
CA LEU A 615 -6.33 17.62 21.68
C LEU A 615 -5.13 18.58 21.70
N GLY A 616 -4.11 18.35 22.55
CA GLY A 616 -2.93 19.20 22.66
C GLY A 616 -3.25 20.63 23.12
N LYS A 617 -4.44 20.86 23.67
CA LYS A 617 -4.88 22.18 24.13
C LYS A 617 -4.44 22.34 25.58
N LYS A 618 -3.24 22.87 25.77
CA LYS A 618 -2.81 23.32 27.11
C LYS A 618 -3.89 24.23 27.70
N PRO A 619 -4.44 23.93 28.89
CA PRO A 619 -5.41 24.82 29.52
C PRO A 619 -4.75 26.19 29.68
N ARG A 620 -5.39 27.23 29.13
CA ARG A 620 -4.98 28.61 29.38
C ARG A 620 -5.04 28.81 30.89
N LYS A 621 -3.89 29.11 31.50
CA LYS A 621 -3.78 29.47 32.92
C LYS A 621 -4.88 30.48 33.23
N SER A 622 -5.88 30.08 34.01
CA SER A 622 -6.88 31.02 34.52
C SER A 622 -6.12 32.07 35.34
N CYS A 623 -6.27 33.33 34.96
CA CYS A 623 -5.77 34.43 35.77
C CYS A 623 -6.49 34.36 37.11
N ARG A 624 -5.71 34.10 38.16
CA ARG A 624 -6.15 34.18 39.55
C ARG A 624 -6.60 35.63 39.80
N VAL A 625 -7.91 35.84 39.97
CA VAL A 625 -8.44 37.11 40.46
C VAL A 625 -8.03 37.19 41.93
N VAL A 626 -7.00 37.99 42.20
CA VAL A 626 -6.72 38.47 43.55
C VAL A 626 -7.53 39.75 43.70
N GLU A 627 -8.61 39.69 44.50
CA GLU A 627 -9.27 40.90 44.98
C GLU A 627 -8.26 41.73 45.78
N LYS A 628 -7.89 42.89 45.23
CA LYS A 628 -7.31 43.98 46.01
C LYS A 628 -8.29 45.14 46.06
N LYS A 629 -8.70 45.44 47.28
CA LYS A 629 -9.33 46.69 47.71
C LYS A 629 -8.42 47.87 47.35
N SER A 630 -8.65 48.52 46.22
CA SER A 630 -8.42 49.97 46.00
C SER A 630 -8.59 50.26 44.51
N GLY A 631 -9.61 51.05 44.18
CA GLY A 631 -10.00 51.36 42.81
C GLY A 631 -8.90 52.08 42.03
N ARG A 632 -8.24 51.36 41.12
CA ARG A 632 -7.58 51.93 39.94
C ARG A 632 -7.50 50.91 38.81
N VAL A 633 -8.15 51.22 37.69
CA VAL A 633 -8.12 50.45 36.45
C VAL A 633 -6.93 50.90 35.63
N VAL A 634 -6.05 49.98 35.25
CA VAL A 634 -5.03 50.19 34.21
C VAL A 634 -5.24 49.13 33.13
N LEU A 635 -5.61 49.56 31.93
CA LEU A 635 -5.77 48.71 30.75
C LEU A 635 -4.40 48.45 30.12
N CYS A 636 -3.99 47.18 30.04
CA CYS A 636 -2.86 46.77 29.20
C CYS A 636 -3.38 46.30 27.85
N GLY A 637 -2.92 46.96 26.79
CA GLY A 637 -3.37 46.77 25.42
C GLY A 637 -2.68 45.63 24.67
N ARG A 638 -3.28 45.33 23.50
CA ARG A 638 -2.89 44.40 22.42
C ARG A 638 -3.34 42.94 22.56
N CYS A 639 -4.57 42.70 22.12
CA CYS A 639 -4.88 41.57 21.24
C CYS A 639 -5.70 42.10 20.06
N ARG A 640 -5.09 42.13 18.87
CA ARG A 640 -5.75 42.42 17.59
C ARG A 640 -6.27 41.08 17.06
N GLU A 641 -7.59 41.00 16.90
CA GLU A 641 -8.27 39.93 16.17
C GLU A 641 -8.02 40.09 14.66
N ARG A 642 -7.89 38.97 13.95
CA ARG A 642 -8.19 38.86 12.52
C ARG A 642 -9.32 37.86 12.39
N GLY A 643 -10.40 38.30 11.73
CA GLY A 643 -11.43 37.44 11.17
C GLY A 643 -10.98 36.76 9.89
#